data_AF-A0A948SDS0-F1
#
_entry.id   AF-A0A948SDS0-F1
#
_cell.length_a   1.000
_cell.length_b   1.000
_cell.length_c   1.000
_cell.angle_alpha   90.00
_cell.angle_beta   90.00
_cell.angle_gamma   90.00
#
_symmetry.space_group_name_H-M   'P 1'
#
loop_
_entity.id
_entity.type
_entity.pdbx_description
1 polymer ?
#
loop_
_entity_poly.entity_id
_entity_poly.type
_entity_poly.pdbx_seq_one_letter_code
_entity_poly.pdbx_strand_id
1 'polypeptide(L)'
;MFKHARTTFLVMFAAVSTLRAQGERIAFDFTGVSPALNLPWTKTSVMESGLTTQGWTAGAGITPATGDNRLAFSVSSDANLSTLAQARANSAFLSVRVASSSQTLNLNSNRVAFTIRRENWHSPLQYAVFTSVDNFTSPVFATPLLDNSNTATDDFSFLIPATGYGNLSGSVEFRIYPFSARYTGHAASLTAFSIRSPVQTYTLNLTATAGGSASTAPSGSTFEAGQVVQVTATPAAGYTFSGWTGDATGETNPLSVTMNSDLSVVANFLPKPAPRMDLGGNLDALTDWTTAWVFKDCFKLARTWMTRSASGSEWESNQTPLTDANGWPLAVPFTPAGGSPQILHTLLPLYGPGIYTVRLQGVGRVDLIPPNGGARQTVTAAGGTTVRTFTFSPTLADNMLYLEVRESSGSNPVRNIEIIAPGQDTKLAAEPFHLDFIASLAPYRCLRFMDWMQTNLLPWENVTPLSDWAQRTTAATCTQTRREGVAHEYVIALANQTHKDPWICIPHAADDNYVRETARLYRDALDPDLELYVEYSNETWNGGFMQTTYIQDRGKELGLDPDRWQAGQKFVARRSAEIFAIFGQEFGTANRHRVVNVLATQAAGAGGVTQTRIDAMANPAINASGTQPDALAIAPYFGVNYEPGDAVPTAAQVVTTLSQAAIAEATAWTKEHRQLADERGWRLVCYEGGQHFVGIAGAENNATLTGILHAANRDARMQERYREYLVALESEGVDLFVNFSHVSGWSQWGSWGVIEHQQQPAADAPKWRALSDWALDLAARRDAVSVLPSAPGGTWSLRATLRPGRRYAVESSTDLAAWSTLAGLENIRGDGVTAELDVPVASEQRRFWRLRSHD
;
A
#
# COMPACT_ATOMS: atom_id res chain seq x y z
N MET A 1 -36.70 -6.98 -18.46
CA MET A 1 -36.79 -5.75 -19.28
C MET A 1 -35.47 -5.00 -19.11
N PHE A 2 -34.80 -4.73 -20.25
CA PHE A 2 -33.70 -3.78 -20.53
C PHE A 2 -32.54 -3.66 -19.52
N LYS A 3 -31.31 -4.13 -19.82
CA LYS A 3 -30.29 -3.67 -20.82
C LYS A 3 -29.49 -2.44 -20.38
N HIS A 4 -28.16 -2.54 -20.61
CA HIS A 4 -27.03 -1.60 -20.51
C HIS A 4 -26.24 -1.77 -19.19
N ALA A 5 -24.93 -2.03 -19.16
CA ALA A 5 -23.89 -1.83 -20.17
C ALA A 5 -22.77 -2.89 -20.07
N ARG A 6 -22.40 -3.49 -21.22
CA ARG A 6 -21.07 -4.01 -21.48
C ARG A 6 -20.57 -3.32 -22.75
N THR A 7 -19.71 -2.34 -22.54
CA THR A 7 -18.85 -1.69 -23.53
C THR A 7 -17.50 -1.71 -22.78
N THR A 8 -16.51 -2.53 -23.12
CA THR A 8 -15.71 -2.43 -24.33
C THR A 8 -14.92 -3.74 -24.49
N PHE A 9 -15.30 -4.57 -25.45
CA PHE A 9 -14.41 -5.55 -26.12
C PHE A 9 -14.98 -5.71 -27.53
N LEU A 10 -14.93 -4.61 -28.28
CA LEU A 10 -15.39 -4.53 -29.66
C LEU A 10 -14.19 -4.37 -30.59
N VAL A 11 -13.22 -5.28 -30.53
CA VAL A 11 -12.25 -5.55 -31.61
C VAL A 11 -11.80 -7.00 -31.50
N MET A 12 -12.60 -7.96 -31.97
CA MET A 12 -12.15 -9.30 -32.40
C MET A 12 -13.25 -10.15 -33.07
N PHE A 13 -14.29 -9.53 -33.63
CA PHE A 13 -15.26 -10.22 -34.50
C PHE A 13 -15.26 -9.59 -35.90
N ALA A 14 -14.07 -9.55 -36.50
CA ALA A 14 -13.86 -9.28 -37.91
C ALA A 14 -12.48 -9.81 -38.33
N ALA A 15 -12.18 -11.08 -38.02
CA ALA A 15 -10.91 -11.69 -38.42
C ALA A 15 -11.01 -13.22 -38.59
N VAL A 16 -12.15 -13.76 -39.04
CA VAL A 16 -12.25 -15.18 -39.42
C VAL A 16 -12.27 -15.40 -40.94
N SER A 17 -12.15 -14.34 -41.74
CA SER A 17 -12.14 -14.46 -43.22
C SER A 17 -10.86 -13.96 -43.91
N THR A 18 -9.84 -13.49 -43.19
CA THR A 18 -8.56 -13.05 -43.80
C THR A 18 -7.33 -13.30 -42.91
N LEU A 19 -7.16 -14.53 -42.42
CA LEU A 19 -5.84 -15.14 -42.28
C LEU A 19 -5.75 -16.17 -43.41
N ARG A 20 -5.42 -15.72 -44.63
CA ARG A 20 -5.01 -16.64 -45.71
C ARG A 20 -3.69 -17.26 -45.26
N ALA A 21 -3.76 -18.44 -44.66
CA ALA A 21 -2.68 -19.04 -43.92
C ALA A 21 -1.47 -19.31 -44.83
N GLN A 22 -0.29 -18.91 -44.39
CA GLN A 22 0.97 -19.39 -44.95
C GLN A 22 0.94 -20.93 -45.04
N GLY A 23 1.29 -21.49 -46.19
CA GLY A 23 1.42 -22.94 -46.37
C GLY A 23 0.15 -23.67 -46.85
N GLU A 24 -0.96 -23.00 -47.16
CA GLU A 24 -2.07 -23.66 -47.88
C GLU A 24 -1.65 -24.05 -49.30
N ARG A 25 -1.75 -25.35 -49.60
CA ARG A 25 -1.46 -25.90 -50.92
C ARG A 25 -2.73 -26.03 -51.77
N ILE A 26 -3.82 -26.45 -51.14
CA ILE A 26 -5.15 -26.51 -51.74
C ILE A 26 -6.14 -26.08 -50.67
N ALA A 27 -7.09 -25.20 -51.00
CA ALA A 27 -8.23 -24.89 -50.16
C ALA A 27 -9.50 -24.74 -51.02
N PHE A 28 -10.58 -25.33 -50.55
CA PHE A 28 -11.92 -25.18 -51.10
C PHE A 28 -12.80 -24.53 -50.05
N ASP A 29 -13.34 -23.36 -50.37
CA ASP A 29 -14.41 -22.72 -49.61
C ASP A 29 -15.73 -23.06 -50.30
N PHE A 30 -16.44 -24.05 -49.79
CA PHE A 30 -17.75 -24.38 -50.31
C PHE A 30 -18.70 -23.26 -49.84
N THR A 31 -18.76 -22.13 -50.57
CA THR A 31 -19.66 -20.99 -50.35
C THR A 31 -20.16 -20.44 -51.71
N GLY A 32 -21.46 -20.51 -52.07
CA GLY A 32 -22.01 -20.04 -53.37
C GLY A 32 -23.41 -20.54 -53.78
N VAL A 33 -23.88 -20.44 -55.03
CA VAL A 33 -24.87 -21.31 -55.74
C VAL A 33 -24.66 -20.97 -57.23
N SER A 34 -24.47 -21.96 -58.11
CA SER A 34 -24.32 -21.71 -59.56
C SER A 34 -25.69 -21.75 -60.27
N PRO A 35 -26.15 -20.68 -60.95
CA PRO A 35 -27.50 -20.62 -61.51
C PRO A 35 -27.75 -21.44 -62.79
N ALA A 36 -26.73 -22.12 -63.37
CA ALA A 36 -26.85 -22.67 -64.73
C ALA A 36 -26.98 -24.21 -64.83
N LEU A 37 -26.67 -25.00 -63.78
CA LEU A 37 -26.40 -26.45 -63.96
C LEU A 37 -27.00 -27.43 -62.92
N ASN A 38 -27.70 -26.98 -61.89
CA ASN A 38 -28.41 -27.84 -60.93
C ASN A 38 -27.61 -29.07 -60.39
N LEU A 39 -26.29 -28.89 -60.15
CA LEU A 39 -25.38 -29.76 -59.37
C LEU A 39 -24.37 -28.89 -58.56
N PRO A 40 -23.83 -29.35 -57.40
CA PRO A 40 -23.13 -28.51 -56.40
C PRO A 40 -21.68 -28.07 -56.71
N TRP A 41 -21.43 -26.77 -56.57
CA TRP A 41 -20.37 -26.15 -55.75
C TRP A 41 -18.95 -26.71 -55.72
N THR A 42 -18.02 -25.96 -56.34
CA THR A 42 -16.58 -26.00 -56.03
C THR A 42 -15.95 -24.64 -56.32
N LYS A 43 -15.80 -23.78 -55.31
CA LYS A 43 -14.86 -22.67 -55.41
C LYS A 43 -13.56 -23.12 -54.76
N THR A 44 -12.54 -23.33 -55.59
CA THR A 44 -11.18 -23.46 -55.08
C THR A 44 -10.74 -22.05 -54.67
N SER A 45 -10.55 -21.82 -53.37
CA SER A 45 -10.07 -20.54 -52.84
C SER A 45 -8.54 -20.44 -52.88
N VAL A 46 -7.83 -21.57 -52.85
CA VAL A 46 -6.36 -21.66 -52.98
C VAL A 46 -5.97 -22.89 -53.80
N MET A 47 -5.09 -22.71 -54.78
CA MET A 47 -4.44 -23.81 -55.52
C MET A 47 -2.98 -23.44 -55.76
N GLU A 48 -2.06 -24.18 -55.14
CA GLU A 48 -0.62 -24.02 -55.31
C GLU A 48 -0.22 -24.29 -56.76
N SER A 49 0.72 -23.48 -57.27
CA SER A 49 1.26 -23.63 -58.62
C SER A 49 1.82 -25.05 -58.80
N GLY A 50 1.32 -25.76 -59.81
CA GLY A 50 1.74 -27.13 -60.14
C GLY A 50 0.87 -28.24 -59.53
N LEU A 51 -0.13 -27.90 -58.70
CA LEU A 51 -1.17 -28.84 -58.30
C LEU A 51 -2.41 -28.69 -59.19
N THR A 52 -3.08 -29.81 -59.45
CA THR A 52 -4.35 -29.85 -60.19
C THR A 52 -5.36 -30.74 -59.46
N THR A 53 -6.64 -30.49 -59.68
CA THR A 53 -7.72 -31.33 -59.15
C THR A 53 -8.73 -31.66 -60.23
N GLN A 54 -9.41 -32.81 -60.11
CA GLN A 54 -10.48 -33.22 -61.04
C GLN A 54 -11.88 -32.79 -60.56
N GLY A 55 -11.94 -31.83 -59.64
CA GLY A 55 -13.18 -31.48 -58.93
C GLY A 55 -13.59 -32.54 -57.90
N TRP A 56 -14.71 -32.26 -57.22
CA TRP A 56 -15.31 -33.18 -56.26
C TRP A 56 -16.30 -34.11 -56.94
N THR A 57 -16.31 -35.38 -56.54
CA THR A 57 -17.26 -36.40 -57.00
C THR A 57 -17.94 -37.07 -55.82
N ALA A 58 -19.16 -37.57 -56.04
CA ALA A 58 -19.93 -38.29 -55.04
C ALA A 58 -20.10 -39.74 -55.47
N GLY A 59 -19.91 -40.69 -54.55
CA GLY A 59 -20.14 -42.11 -54.81
C GLY A 59 -21.64 -42.46 -54.89
N ALA A 60 -21.96 -43.65 -55.42
CA ALA A 60 -23.34 -44.06 -55.70
C ALA A 60 -24.25 -44.13 -54.46
N GLY A 61 -23.68 -44.25 -53.26
CA GLY A 61 -24.42 -44.25 -52.00
C GLY A 61 -24.78 -42.86 -51.47
N ILE A 62 -24.40 -41.80 -52.20
CA ILE A 62 -24.75 -40.41 -51.90
C ILE A 62 -25.94 -40.00 -52.75
N THR A 63 -27.01 -39.54 -52.10
CA THR A 63 -28.17 -38.96 -52.78
C THR A 63 -28.23 -37.44 -52.57
N PRO A 64 -28.39 -36.62 -53.63
CA PRO A 64 -28.65 -35.20 -53.49
C PRO A 64 -30.03 -34.96 -52.84
N ALA A 65 -30.12 -34.09 -51.84
CA ALA A 65 -31.40 -33.62 -51.28
C ALA A 65 -31.75 -32.21 -51.78
N THR A 66 -33.04 -31.89 -51.89
CA THR A 66 -33.56 -30.62 -52.42
C THR A 66 -33.34 -29.45 -51.44
N GLY A 67 -32.93 -28.30 -51.97
CA GLY A 67 -32.46 -27.15 -51.20
C GLY A 67 -30.95 -27.22 -50.96
N ASP A 68 -30.29 -26.05 -50.98
CA ASP A 68 -28.84 -25.82 -50.98
C ASP A 68 -27.97 -27.01 -50.50
N ASN A 69 -27.32 -27.69 -51.47
CA ASN A 69 -26.21 -28.67 -51.34
C ASN A 69 -26.30 -29.78 -50.27
N ARG A 70 -27.47 -30.36 -50.05
CA ARG A 70 -27.64 -31.43 -49.07
C ARG A 70 -27.08 -32.77 -49.57
N LEU A 71 -26.06 -33.32 -48.92
CA LEU A 71 -25.63 -34.71 -49.11
C LEU A 71 -26.41 -35.58 -48.13
N ALA A 72 -27.39 -36.33 -48.64
CA ALA A 72 -28.18 -37.25 -47.84
C ALA A 72 -27.67 -38.69 -47.99
N PHE A 73 -27.49 -39.36 -46.85
CA PHE A 73 -27.09 -40.77 -46.76
C PHE A 73 -28.31 -41.64 -46.45
N SER A 74 -28.49 -42.78 -47.14
CA SER A 74 -29.41 -43.83 -46.70
C SER A 74 -28.65 -45.14 -46.48
N VAL A 75 -28.69 -45.67 -45.26
CA VAL A 75 -28.34 -47.07 -44.97
C VAL A 75 -29.61 -47.70 -44.42
N SER A 76 -30.12 -48.75 -45.06
CA SER A 76 -31.25 -49.51 -44.54
C SER A 76 -30.82 -50.22 -43.26
N SER A 77 -31.29 -49.74 -42.10
CA SER A 77 -31.25 -50.54 -40.87
C SER A 77 -32.39 -50.16 -39.93
N ASP A 78 -33.02 -51.18 -39.36
CA ASP A 78 -34.18 -51.12 -38.49
C ASP A 78 -33.85 -50.59 -37.07
N ALA A 79 -33.51 -49.30 -36.98
CA ALA A 79 -33.26 -48.51 -35.75
C ALA A 79 -31.82 -48.44 -35.18
N ASN A 80 -30.80 -49.04 -35.80
CA ASN A 80 -29.38 -48.96 -35.36
C ASN A 80 -28.53 -47.92 -36.12
N LEU A 81 -27.37 -47.55 -35.57
CA LEU A 81 -26.38 -46.67 -36.23
C LEU A 81 -25.70 -47.40 -37.41
N SER A 82 -25.59 -46.73 -38.57
CA SER A 82 -24.87 -47.28 -39.73
C SER A 82 -23.37 -47.49 -39.46
N THR A 83 -22.80 -48.60 -39.90
CA THR A 83 -21.36 -48.89 -39.74
C THR A 83 -20.52 -48.36 -40.90
N LEU A 84 -19.21 -48.14 -40.68
CA LEU A 84 -18.27 -47.79 -41.74
C LEU A 84 -18.22 -48.87 -42.85
N ALA A 85 -18.37 -50.15 -42.50
CA ALA A 85 -18.41 -51.24 -43.48
C ALA A 85 -19.61 -51.10 -44.44
N GLN A 86 -20.79 -50.73 -43.92
CA GLN A 86 -21.98 -50.47 -44.73
C GLN A 86 -21.79 -49.24 -45.63
N ALA A 87 -21.23 -48.14 -45.10
CA ALA A 87 -20.93 -46.96 -45.90
C ALA A 87 -19.97 -47.27 -47.07
N ARG A 88 -18.96 -48.13 -46.83
CA ARG A 88 -18.03 -48.59 -47.87
C ARG A 88 -18.71 -49.49 -48.90
N ALA A 89 -19.49 -50.47 -48.47
CA ALA A 89 -20.22 -51.37 -49.37
C ALA A 89 -21.16 -50.61 -50.32
N ASN A 90 -21.80 -49.55 -49.81
CA ASN A 90 -22.71 -48.71 -50.59
C ASN A 90 -22.01 -47.62 -51.41
N SER A 91 -20.67 -47.53 -51.37
CA SER A 91 -19.91 -46.42 -51.99
C SER A 91 -20.42 -45.03 -51.56
N ALA A 92 -20.72 -44.87 -50.27
CA ALA A 92 -21.24 -43.63 -49.71
C ALA A 92 -20.10 -42.69 -49.28
N PHE A 93 -19.42 -42.07 -50.25
CA PHE A 93 -18.33 -41.13 -50.00
C PHE A 93 -18.41 -39.88 -50.87
N LEU A 94 -17.80 -38.80 -50.38
CA LEU A 94 -17.34 -37.70 -51.20
C LEU A 94 -15.87 -37.91 -51.54
N SER A 95 -15.44 -37.58 -52.75
CA SER A 95 -14.03 -37.64 -53.09
C SER A 95 -13.52 -36.48 -53.92
N VAL A 96 -12.23 -36.19 -53.73
CA VAL A 96 -11.46 -35.26 -54.54
C VAL A 96 -10.17 -35.93 -54.97
N ARG A 97 -9.79 -35.75 -56.23
CA ARG A 97 -8.49 -36.18 -56.75
C ARG A 97 -7.55 -35.01 -56.85
N VAL A 98 -6.37 -35.17 -56.27
CA VAL A 98 -5.27 -34.21 -56.29
C VAL A 98 -4.12 -34.79 -57.09
N ALA A 99 -3.61 -34.04 -58.07
CA ALA A 99 -2.48 -34.44 -58.89
C ALA A 99 -1.42 -33.33 -58.95
N SER A 100 -0.22 -33.69 -59.40
CA SER A 100 0.85 -32.74 -59.72
C SER A 100 1.00 -32.66 -61.24
N SER A 101 1.17 -31.45 -61.78
CA SER A 101 1.51 -31.25 -63.20
C SER A 101 2.98 -31.55 -63.52
N SER A 102 3.81 -31.81 -62.49
CA SER A 102 5.27 -31.98 -62.59
C SER A 102 5.75 -33.45 -62.37
N GLN A 103 4.88 -34.42 -62.70
CA GLN A 103 5.11 -35.88 -62.62
C GLN A 103 5.25 -36.51 -61.21
N THR A 104 5.62 -35.77 -60.16
CA THR A 104 5.63 -36.31 -58.79
C THR A 104 4.85 -35.43 -57.81
N LEU A 105 4.02 -36.07 -56.97
CA LEU A 105 3.28 -35.44 -55.88
C LEU A 105 3.83 -35.93 -54.54
N ASN A 106 4.20 -34.99 -53.67
CA ASN A 106 4.59 -35.27 -52.30
C ASN A 106 3.55 -34.71 -51.35
N LEU A 107 2.95 -35.57 -50.53
CA LEU A 107 1.98 -35.22 -49.49
C LEU A 107 2.43 -35.70 -48.10
N ASN A 108 3.66 -36.19 -47.94
CA ASN A 108 4.17 -36.64 -46.64
C ASN A 108 4.04 -35.51 -45.61
N SER A 109 3.48 -35.83 -44.44
CA SER A 109 3.29 -34.90 -43.32
C SER A 109 2.43 -33.67 -43.63
N ASN A 110 1.82 -33.56 -44.80
CA ASN A 110 0.86 -32.51 -45.09
C ASN A 110 -0.36 -32.64 -44.17
N ARG A 111 -0.87 -31.50 -43.69
CA ARG A 111 -2.12 -31.47 -42.93
C ARG A 111 -3.30 -31.44 -43.88
N VAL A 112 -4.23 -32.37 -43.74
CA VAL A 112 -5.52 -32.34 -44.40
C VAL A 112 -6.55 -31.87 -43.38
N ALA A 113 -7.39 -30.91 -43.75
CA ALA A 113 -8.51 -30.46 -42.94
C ALA A 113 -9.80 -30.45 -43.75
N PHE A 114 -10.92 -30.73 -43.11
CA PHE A 114 -12.24 -30.66 -43.71
C PHE A 114 -13.31 -30.29 -42.68
N THR A 115 -14.31 -29.55 -43.12
CA THR A 115 -15.35 -28.99 -42.24
C THR A 115 -16.70 -29.56 -42.61
N ILE A 116 -17.40 -30.15 -41.65
CA ILE A 116 -18.74 -30.71 -41.85
C ILE A 116 -19.76 -29.88 -41.08
N ARG A 117 -20.82 -29.45 -41.77
CA ARG A 117 -22.00 -28.89 -41.15
C ARG A 117 -23.07 -29.99 -41.05
N ARG A 118 -23.49 -30.32 -39.82
CA ARG A 118 -24.58 -31.28 -39.58
C ARG A 118 -25.91 -30.55 -39.61
N GLU A 119 -26.87 -31.01 -40.41
CA GLU A 119 -28.13 -30.26 -40.61
C GLU A 119 -29.27 -30.76 -39.70
N ASN A 120 -29.11 -31.93 -39.07
CA ASN A 120 -30.07 -32.45 -38.10
C ASN A 120 -29.45 -33.45 -37.10
N TRP A 121 -30.21 -33.82 -36.07
CA TRP A 121 -29.83 -34.71 -34.96
C TRP A 121 -29.53 -36.16 -35.36
N HIS A 122 -29.85 -36.54 -36.60
CA HIS A 122 -29.66 -37.88 -37.15
C HIS A 122 -28.57 -37.92 -38.24
N SER A 123 -27.92 -36.77 -38.49
CA SER A 123 -26.74 -36.66 -39.36
C SER A 123 -25.64 -37.62 -38.93
N PRO A 124 -24.74 -38.02 -39.83
CA PRO A 124 -23.60 -38.85 -39.48
C PRO A 124 -22.80 -38.28 -38.30
N LEU A 125 -22.54 -39.13 -37.31
CA LEU A 125 -21.80 -38.78 -36.10
C LEU A 125 -20.31 -39.15 -36.18
N GLN A 126 -19.90 -39.80 -37.27
CA GLN A 126 -18.49 -40.15 -37.50
C GLN A 126 -18.11 -40.04 -38.98
N TYR A 127 -16.84 -39.76 -39.23
CA TYR A 127 -16.26 -39.60 -40.55
C TYR A 127 -14.92 -40.36 -40.62
N ALA A 128 -14.68 -41.04 -41.73
CA ALA A 128 -13.43 -41.72 -42.01
C ALA A 128 -12.89 -41.28 -43.38
N VAL A 129 -11.59 -41.00 -43.45
CA VAL A 129 -10.92 -40.60 -44.69
C VAL A 129 -10.03 -41.74 -45.16
N PHE A 130 -10.18 -42.13 -46.42
CA PHE A 130 -9.34 -43.11 -47.10
C PHE A 130 -8.62 -42.45 -48.26
N THR A 131 -7.51 -43.01 -48.70
CA THR A 131 -6.79 -42.51 -49.88
C THR A 131 -6.57 -43.60 -50.92
N SER A 132 -6.32 -43.22 -52.17
CA SER A 132 -5.95 -44.19 -53.21
C SER A 132 -4.55 -44.78 -53.05
N VAL A 133 -3.73 -44.24 -52.14
CA VAL A 133 -2.32 -44.66 -51.96
C VAL A 133 -2.23 -46.10 -51.47
N ASP A 134 -3.13 -46.51 -50.59
CA ASP A 134 -3.22 -47.88 -50.07
C ASP A 134 -4.36 -48.68 -50.72
N ASN A 135 -4.82 -48.27 -51.91
CA ASN A 135 -6.02 -48.81 -52.57
C ASN A 135 -7.27 -48.76 -51.68
N PHE A 136 -7.38 -47.76 -50.81
CA PHE A 136 -8.50 -47.57 -49.88
C PHE A 136 -8.71 -48.74 -48.90
N THR A 137 -7.64 -49.43 -48.50
CA THR A 137 -7.74 -50.59 -47.58
C THR A 137 -8.01 -50.17 -46.15
N SER A 138 -7.37 -49.10 -45.67
CA SER A 138 -7.42 -48.60 -44.30
C SER A 138 -7.66 -47.08 -44.26
N PRO A 139 -8.40 -46.57 -43.26
CA PRO A 139 -8.58 -45.12 -43.13
C PRO A 139 -7.27 -44.47 -42.68
N VAL A 140 -6.91 -43.35 -43.32
CA VAL A 140 -5.83 -42.47 -42.85
C VAL A 140 -6.26 -41.59 -41.68
N PHE A 141 -7.57 -41.47 -41.47
CA PHE A 141 -8.16 -40.72 -40.37
C PHE A 141 -9.56 -41.25 -40.09
N ALA A 142 -9.94 -41.30 -38.82
CA ALA A 142 -11.32 -41.55 -38.38
C ALA A 142 -11.62 -40.68 -37.16
N THR A 143 -12.79 -40.05 -37.14
CA THR A 143 -13.21 -39.22 -36.01
C THR A 143 -13.72 -40.08 -34.85
N PRO A 144 -13.60 -39.61 -33.59
CA PRO A 144 -14.39 -40.15 -32.50
C PRO A 144 -15.89 -39.96 -32.76
N LEU A 145 -16.73 -40.64 -31.98
CA LEU A 145 -18.18 -40.47 -32.01
C LEU A 145 -18.54 -39.05 -31.54
N LEU A 146 -19.16 -38.26 -32.40
CA LEU A 146 -19.59 -36.90 -32.08
C LEU A 146 -20.86 -36.90 -31.22
N ASP A 147 -20.99 -35.87 -30.39
CA ASP A 147 -22.22 -35.62 -29.63
C ASP A 147 -23.39 -35.33 -30.60
N ASN A 148 -24.46 -36.11 -30.46
CA ASN A 148 -25.66 -35.96 -31.27
C ASN A 148 -26.53 -34.77 -30.83
N SER A 149 -26.21 -34.12 -29.70
CA SER A 149 -26.95 -32.98 -29.18
C SER A 149 -26.60 -31.64 -29.84
N ASN A 150 -25.46 -31.61 -30.53
CA ASN A 150 -24.92 -30.45 -31.18
C ASN A 150 -25.11 -30.57 -32.71
N THR A 151 -25.69 -29.56 -33.35
CA THR A 151 -25.83 -29.48 -34.82
C THR A 151 -24.91 -28.41 -35.43
N ALA A 152 -23.86 -28.02 -34.70
CA ALA A 152 -22.89 -27.04 -35.16
C ALA A 152 -22.04 -27.55 -36.34
N THR A 153 -21.24 -26.63 -36.87
CA THR A 153 -20.19 -26.91 -37.84
C THR A 153 -18.97 -27.48 -37.09
N ASP A 154 -18.48 -28.63 -37.55
CA ASP A 154 -17.37 -29.37 -36.94
C ASP A 154 -16.16 -29.36 -37.90
N ASP A 155 -15.01 -28.91 -37.40
CA ASP A 155 -13.73 -28.89 -38.12
C ASP A 155 -12.89 -30.12 -37.76
N PHE A 156 -12.45 -30.87 -38.78
CA PHE A 156 -11.57 -32.00 -38.62
C PHE A 156 -10.23 -31.74 -39.30
N SER A 157 -9.13 -32.15 -38.66
CA SER A 157 -7.82 -32.15 -39.32
C SER A 157 -6.96 -33.33 -38.89
N PHE A 158 -6.08 -33.77 -39.78
CA PHE A 158 -5.12 -34.83 -39.53
C PHE A 158 -3.84 -34.63 -40.36
N LEU A 159 -2.75 -35.26 -39.94
CA LEU A 159 -1.51 -35.32 -40.71
C LEU A 159 -1.52 -36.57 -41.58
N ILE A 160 -1.17 -36.41 -42.85
CA ILE A 160 -0.84 -37.55 -43.71
C ILE A 160 0.42 -38.23 -43.13
N PRO A 161 0.51 -39.58 -43.11
CA PRO A 161 1.69 -40.29 -42.65
C PRO A 161 3.00 -39.71 -43.21
N ALA A 162 4.05 -39.70 -42.40
CA ALA A 162 5.35 -39.13 -42.77
C ALA A 162 6.05 -39.89 -43.92
N THR A 163 5.58 -41.10 -44.23
CA THR A 163 6.11 -41.97 -45.30
C THR A 163 4.96 -42.58 -46.11
N GLY A 164 5.26 -43.04 -47.33
CA GLY A 164 4.29 -43.66 -48.24
C GLY A 164 3.49 -42.70 -49.12
N TYR A 165 3.52 -41.40 -48.84
CA TYR A 165 2.85 -40.35 -49.61
C TYR A 165 3.82 -39.43 -50.36
N GLY A 166 5.08 -39.84 -50.50
CA GLY A 166 6.12 -39.13 -51.26
C GLY A 166 6.30 -39.74 -52.64
N ASN A 167 6.70 -38.93 -53.64
CA ASN A 167 7.02 -39.35 -55.00
C ASN A 167 5.89 -40.07 -55.75
N LEU A 168 4.64 -39.66 -55.54
CA LEU A 168 3.48 -40.28 -56.15
C LEU A 168 3.36 -39.85 -57.62
N SER A 169 3.38 -40.82 -58.55
CA SER A 169 3.39 -40.61 -60.00
C SER A 169 2.01 -40.36 -60.64
N GLY A 170 0.95 -40.40 -59.83
CA GLY A 170 -0.44 -40.21 -60.26
C GLY A 170 -1.26 -39.40 -59.26
N SER A 171 -2.55 -39.23 -59.56
CA SER A 171 -3.46 -38.51 -58.67
C SER A 171 -3.73 -39.30 -57.38
N VAL A 172 -3.73 -38.62 -56.24
CA VAL A 172 -4.26 -39.16 -54.98
C VAL A 172 -5.72 -38.78 -54.84
N GLU A 173 -6.58 -39.78 -54.70
CA GLU A 173 -7.99 -39.60 -54.36
C GLU A 173 -8.16 -39.65 -52.84
N PHE A 174 -8.78 -38.62 -52.25
CA PHE A 174 -9.25 -38.65 -50.87
C PHE A 174 -10.73 -38.97 -50.85
N ARG A 175 -11.15 -40.00 -50.12
CA ARG A 175 -12.56 -40.38 -49.92
C ARG A 175 -12.98 -40.14 -48.48
N ILE A 176 -13.97 -39.29 -48.28
CA ILE A 176 -14.58 -39.02 -46.97
C ILE A 176 -15.86 -39.85 -46.87
N TYR A 177 -15.84 -40.87 -46.02
CA TYR A 177 -16.99 -41.73 -45.69
C TYR A 177 -17.60 -41.29 -44.37
N PRO A 178 -18.83 -40.80 -44.36
CA PRO A 178 -19.57 -40.64 -43.13
C PRO A 178 -20.32 -41.92 -42.76
N PHE A 179 -20.45 -42.15 -41.46
CA PHE A 179 -21.13 -43.29 -40.87
C PHE A 179 -21.68 -42.93 -39.49
N SER A 180 -22.24 -43.90 -38.78
CA SER A 180 -22.97 -43.69 -37.53
C SER A 180 -24.13 -42.69 -37.67
N ALA A 181 -24.92 -42.82 -38.74
CA ALA A 181 -26.21 -42.12 -38.92
C ALA A 181 -27.38 -43.04 -38.48
N ARG A 182 -28.55 -42.47 -38.14
CA ARG A 182 -29.75 -43.24 -37.69
C ARG A 182 -30.97 -42.93 -38.55
N TYR A 183 -31.71 -43.93 -39.04
CA TYR A 183 -32.95 -43.81 -39.86
C TYR A 183 -32.72 -43.38 -41.33
N THR A 184 -33.78 -43.23 -42.14
CA THR A 184 -33.72 -42.69 -43.52
C THR A 184 -33.93 -41.17 -43.56
N GLY A 185 -33.13 -40.43 -44.34
CA GLY A 185 -33.33 -39.00 -44.63
C GLY A 185 -32.35 -37.99 -44.00
N HIS A 186 -31.09 -38.35 -43.74
CA HIS A 186 -30.16 -37.52 -42.94
C HIS A 186 -29.10 -36.83 -43.76
N ALA A 187 -28.94 -35.52 -43.53
CA ALA A 187 -28.13 -34.64 -44.35
C ALA A 187 -27.00 -33.97 -43.56
N ALA A 188 -25.78 -34.03 -44.12
CA ALA A 188 -24.65 -33.23 -43.68
C ALA A 188 -23.97 -32.60 -44.91
N SER A 189 -23.28 -31.48 -44.72
CA SER A 189 -22.68 -30.71 -45.82
C SER A 189 -21.18 -30.55 -45.59
N LEU A 190 -20.36 -30.86 -46.59
CA LEU A 190 -18.94 -30.49 -46.59
C LEU A 190 -18.82 -29.00 -46.94
N THR A 191 -18.28 -28.21 -46.02
CA THR A 191 -18.26 -26.74 -46.11
C THR A 191 -16.85 -26.15 -46.29
N ALA A 192 -15.81 -26.90 -45.95
CA ALA A 192 -14.44 -26.60 -46.38
C ALA A 192 -13.61 -27.88 -46.53
N PHE A 193 -12.57 -27.82 -47.37
CA PHE A 193 -11.50 -28.81 -47.41
C PHE A 193 -10.17 -28.13 -47.73
N SER A 194 -9.09 -28.48 -47.05
CA SER A 194 -7.76 -27.98 -47.37
C SER A 194 -6.66 -29.01 -47.19
N ILE A 195 -5.57 -28.84 -47.95
CA ILE A 195 -4.29 -29.51 -47.78
C ILE A 195 -3.24 -28.42 -47.55
N ARG A 196 -2.47 -28.53 -46.47
CA ARG A 196 -1.43 -27.57 -46.09
C ARG A 196 -0.07 -28.24 -45.98
N SER A 197 1.00 -27.52 -46.30
CA SER A 197 2.38 -27.96 -46.09
C SER A 197 2.65 -28.23 -44.60
N PRO A 198 3.61 -29.12 -44.27
CA PRO A 198 4.06 -29.27 -42.88
C PRO A 198 4.50 -27.91 -42.34
N VAL A 199 3.94 -27.50 -41.20
CA VAL A 199 4.30 -26.24 -40.54
C VAL A 199 5.49 -26.51 -39.62
N GLN A 200 6.52 -25.66 -39.70
CA GLN A 200 7.63 -25.71 -38.76
C GLN A 200 7.09 -25.38 -37.36
N THR A 201 7.42 -26.21 -36.38
CA THR A 201 7.08 -25.96 -34.97
C THR A 201 8.33 -25.63 -34.16
N TYR A 202 8.13 -24.88 -33.09
CA TYR A 202 9.15 -24.56 -32.10
C TYR A 202 8.67 -24.88 -30.69
N THR A 203 9.61 -25.18 -29.82
CA THR A 203 9.37 -25.52 -28.42
C THR A 203 9.51 -24.29 -27.52
N LEU A 204 8.64 -24.20 -26.50
CA LEU A 204 8.75 -23.20 -25.44
C LEU A 204 8.99 -23.92 -24.12
N ASN A 205 10.21 -23.79 -23.58
CA ASN A 205 10.56 -24.22 -22.25
C ASN A 205 10.24 -23.10 -21.24
N LEU A 206 9.06 -23.16 -20.63
CA LEU A 206 8.62 -22.19 -19.62
C LEU A 206 8.85 -22.76 -18.22
N THR A 207 9.67 -22.09 -17.41
CA THR A 207 9.94 -22.47 -16.02
C THR A 207 9.70 -21.32 -15.05
N ALA A 208 9.66 -21.63 -13.76
CA ALA A 208 9.48 -20.66 -12.68
C ALA A 208 10.55 -20.91 -11.60
N THR A 209 11.10 -19.83 -11.04
CA THR A 209 11.93 -19.95 -9.83
C THR A 209 11.06 -20.32 -8.62
N ALA A 210 11.67 -20.68 -7.49
CA ALA A 210 10.93 -20.90 -6.25
C ALA A 210 10.07 -19.69 -5.89
N GLY A 211 8.83 -19.93 -5.45
CA GLY A 211 7.91 -18.86 -5.02
C GLY A 211 6.77 -18.51 -5.97
N GLY A 212 6.56 -19.28 -7.04
CA GLY A 212 5.43 -19.09 -7.94
C GLY A 212 5.30 -20.16 -9.00
N SER A 213 4.46 -19.89 -10.00
CA SER A 213 4.22 -20.77 -11.15
C SER A 213 4.09 -19.95 -12.43
N ALA A 214 4.26 -20.60 -13.59
CA ALA A 214 4.09 -19.97 -14.89
C ALA A 214 3.23 -20.85 -15.81
N SER A 215 2.45 -20.23 -16.70
CA SER A 215 1.56 -20.93 -17.64
C SER A 215 1.51 -20.27 -19.02
N THR A 216 1.08 -21.03 -20.04
CA THR A 216 0.94 -20.60 -21.43
C THR A 216 -0.51 -20.53 -21.88
N ALA A 217 -0.85 -19.55 -22.73
CA ALA A 217 -2.09 -19.48 -23.49
C ALA A 217 -1.80 -19.20 -24.97
N PRO A 218 -2.09 -20.12 -25.91
CA PRO A 218 -2.69 -21.45 -25.72
C PRO A 218 -1.81 -22.39 -24.85
N SER A 219 -2.44 -23.36 -24.19
CA SER A 219 -1.73 -24.32 -23.34
C SER A 219 -0.90 -25.30 -24.18
N GLY A 220 0.36 -25.50 -23.80
CA GLY A 220 1.26 -26.44 -24.46
C GLY A 220 2.72 -26.00 -24.34
N SER A 221 3.62 -26.79 -24.94
CA SER A 221 5.06 -26.54 -24.99
C SER A 221 5.62 -26.56 -26.41
N THR A 222 4.77 -26.72 -27.43
CA THR A 222 5.14 -26.72 -28.84
C THR A 222 4.12 -25.93 -29.64
N PHE A 223 4.59 -25.00 -30.45
CA PHE A 223 3.79 -23.99 -31.11
C PHE A 223 4.24 -23.80 -32.56
N GLU A 224 3.33 -23.34 -33.42
CA GLU A 224 3.65 -23.12 -34.84
C GLU A 224 4.55 -21.89 -35.01
N ALA A 225 5.39 -21.91 -36.04
CA ALA A 225 6.23 -20.76 -36.41
C ALA A 225 5.36 -19.49 -36.61
N GLY A 226 5.73 -18.40 -35.93
CA GLY A 226 5.01 -17.13 -35.96
C GLY A 226 3.80 -17.04 -35.00
N GLN A 227 3.48 -18.10 -34.25
CA GLN A 227 2.41 -18.07 -33.26
C GLN A 227 2.79 -17.17 -32.08
N VAL A 228 1.86 -16.31 -31.66
CA VAL A 228 2.00 -15.51 -30.44
C VAL A 228 1.41 -16.28 -29.25
N VAL A 229 2.22 -16.52 -28.23
CA VAL A 229 1.87 -17.22 -26.98
C VAL A 229 1.93 -16.23 -25.82
N GLN A 230 0.87 -16.17 -25.01
CA GLN A 230 0.88 -15.41 -23.75
C GLN A 230 1.48 -16.28 -22.65
N VAL A 231 2.50 -15.80 -21.95
CA VAL A 231 3.05 -16.41 -20.74
C VAL A 231 2.61 -15.61 -19.52
N THR A 232 2.07 -16.27 -18.50
CA THR A 232 1.55 -15.64 -17.27
C THR A 232 2.30 -16.17 -16.07
N ALA A 233 2.82 -15.29 -15.22
CA ALA A 233 3.44 -15.62 -13.94
C ALA A 233 2.43 -15.43 -12.80
N THR A 234 2.33 -16.41 -11.90
CA THR A 234 1.45 -16.38 -10.72
C THR A 234 2.30 -16.55 -9.45
N PRO A 235 2.53 -15.48 -8.67
CA PRO A 235 3.25 -15.56 -7.40
C PRO A 235 2.51 -16.43 -6.37
N ALA A 236 3.24 -17.21 -5.60
CA ALA A 236 2.73 -17.88 -4.41
C ALA A 236 2.63 -16.89 -3.23
N ALA A 237 1.90 -17.26 -2.18
CA ALA A 237 1.82 -16.46 -0.96
C ALA A 237 3.22 -16.18 -0.38
N GLY A 238 3.48 -14.92 -0.01
CA GLY A 238 4.78 -14.49 0.49
C GLY A 238 5.84 -14.22 -0.58
N TYR A 239 5.48 -14.22 -1.87
CA TYR A 239 6.38 -13.89 -2.98
C TYR A 239 5.78 -12.82 -3.89
N THR A 240 6.63 -12.15 -4.67
CA THR A 240 6.27 -11.22 -5.75
C THR A 240 6.93 -11.65 -7.05
N PHE A 241 6.28 -11.38 -8.19
CA PHE A 241 6.91 -11.53 -9.49
C PHE A 241 7.95 -10.43 -9.68
N SER A 242 9.15 -10.78 -10.13
CA SER A 242 10.28 -9.86 -10.30
C SER A 242 10.73 -9.69 -11.75
N GLY A 243 10.04 -10.31 -12.70
CA GLY A 243 10.35 -10.21 -14.12
C GLY A 243 10.66 -11.53 -14.80
N TRP A 244 10.72 -11.49 -16.12
CA TRP A 244 11.06 -12.58 -17.01
C TRP A 244 12.54 -12.58 -17.37
N THR A 245 13.14 -13.75 -17.49
CA THR A 245 14.51 -13.94 -18.01
C THR A 245 14.57 -15.08 -19.03
N GLY A 246 15.71 -15.20 -19.72
CA GLY A 246 15.91 -16.14 -20.83
C GLY A 246 15.76 -15.42 -22.17
N ASP A 247 15.06 -16.06 -23.11
CA ASP A 247 14.89 -15.53 -24.47
C ASP A 247 13.82 -14.42 -24.56
N ALA A 248 13.08 -14.18 -23.48
CA ALA A 248 12.19 -13.03 -23.34
C ALA A 248 12.38 -12.42 -21.94
N THR A 249 12.47 -11.09 -21.87
CA THR A 249 12.81 -10.34 -20.65
C THR A 249 11.83 -9.19 -20.39
N GLY A 250 11.84 -8.67 -19.16
CA GLY A 250 11.03 -7.52 -18.74
C GLY A 250 10.04 -7.86 -17.62
N GLU A 251 9.25 -6.89 -17.21
CA GLU A 251 8.37 -6.99 -16.02
C GLU A 251 6.88 -7.12 -16.36
N THR A 252 6.52 -7.01 -17.64
CA THR A 252 5.12 -7.09 -18.09
C THR A 252 4.54 -8.49 -17.85
N ASN A 253 3.40 -8.59 -17.17
CA ASN A 253 2.73 -9.85 -16.88
C ASN A 253 1.21 -9.70 -17.08
N PRO A 254 0.56 -10.48 -17.97
CA PRO A 254 1.14 -11.49 -18.87
C PRO A 254 2.09 -10.91 -19.95
N LEU A 255 3.06 -11.70 -20.40
CA LEU A 255 4.01 -11.35 -21.48
C LEU A 255 3.67 -12.10 -22.78
N SER A 256 3.74 -11.40 -23.91
CA SER A 256 3.55 -12.00 -25.24
C SER A 256 4.89 -12.42 -25.85
N VAL A 257 4.98 -13.68 -26.28
CA VAL A 257 6.17 -14.26 -26.92
C VAL A 257 5.80 -14.78 -28.31
N THR A 258 6.57 -14.44 -29.35
CA THR A 258 6.34 -14.92 -30.72
C THR A 258 7.28 -16.10 -31.02
N MET A 259 6.71 -17.24 -31.40
CA MET A 259 7.44 -18.50 -31.59
C MET A 259 8.12 -18.55 -32.97
N ASN A 260 9.30 -17.93 -33.09
CA ASN A 260 10.11 -17.94 -34.32
C ASN A 260 11.37 -18.81 -34.23
N SER A 261 11.64 -19.37 -33.05
CA SER A 261 12.69 -20.33 -32.74
C SER A 261 12.27 -21.12 -31.51
N ASP A 262 13.04 -22.15 -31.12
CA ASP A 262 12.93 -22.69 -29.77
C ASP A 262 13.26 -21.59 -28.76
N LEU A 263 12.50 -21.50 -27.67
CA LEU A 263 12.64 -20.46 -26.64
C LEU A 263 12.63 -21.07 -25.24
N SER A 264 13.42 -20.47 -24.35
CA SER A 264 13.46 -20.77 -22.92
C SER A 264 13.19 -19.48 -22.14
N VAL A 265 12.08 -19.47 -21.39
CA VAL A 265 11.63 -18.30 -20.62
C VAL A 265 11.43 -18.72 -19.16
N VAL A 266 11.90 -17.88 -18.23
CA VAL A 266 11.83 -18.13 -16.78
C VAL A 266 11.04 -17.01 -16.11
N ALA A 267 10.00 -17.37 -15.36
CA ALA A 267 9.33 -16.46 -14.43
C ALA A 267 10.13 -16.38 -13.13
N ASN A 268 10.62 -15.19 -12.78
CA ASN A 268 11.37 -14.99 -11.55
C ASN A 268 10.45 -14.46 -10.46
N PHE A 269 10.56 -15.06 -9.28
CA PHE A 269 9.84 -14.69 -8.08
C PHE A 269 10.83 -14.38 -6.96
N LEU A 270 10.52 -13.35 -6.20
CA LEU A 270 11.27 -12.96 -5.01
C LEU A 270 10.39 -13.14 -3.77
N PRO A 271 10.93 -13.61 -2.64
CA PRO A 271 10.21 -13.49 -1.38
C PRO A 271 9.80 -12.03 -1.19
N LYS A 272 8.56 -11.79 -0.77
CA LYS A 272 8.19 -10.48 -0.24
C LYS A 272 9.13 -10.21 0.92
N PRO A 273 9.70 -8.99 1.04
CA PRO A 273 10.36 -8.59 2.26
C PRO A 273 9.44 -8.91 3.44
N ALA A 274 9.98 -9.44 4.54
CA ALA A 274 9.20 -9.57 5.75
C ALA A 274 8.50 -8.22 6.03
N PRO A 275 7.21 -8.21 6.40
CA PRO A 275 6.55 -6.98 6.82
C PRO A 275 7.43 -6.32 7.88
N ARG A 276 7.71 -5.04 7.67
CA ARG A 276 8.52 -4.23 8.58
C ARG A 276 7.63 -3.10 9.03
N MET A 277 7.03 -3.28 10.20
CA MET A 277 6.22 -2.23 10.78
C MET A 277 7.15 -1.20 11.43
N ASP A 278 7.18 0.00 10.86
CA ASP A 278 7.91 1.12 11.43
C ASP A 278 7.18 1.65 12.66
N LEU A 279 7.92 2.34 13.54
CA LEU A 279 7.35 2.98 14.72
C LEU A 279 7.23 4.47 14.54
N GLY A 280 6.15 5.03 15.06
CA GLY A 280 6.01 6.45 15.33
C GLY A 280 5.54 6.72 16.76
N GLY A 281 5.57 7.99 17.13
CA GLY A 281 5.06 8.46 18.42
C GLY A 281 4.29 9.76 18.25
N ASN A 282 3.10 9.82 18.84
CA ASN A 282 2.40 11.08 19.08
C ASN A 282 3.14 11.86 20.17
N LEU A 283 3.36 13.16 19.90
CA LEU A 283 3.87 14.08 20.91
C LEU A 283 2.72 14.69 21.68
N ASP A 284 2.86 14.69 23.00
CA ASP A 284 1.85 15.21 23.94
C ASP A 284 1.67 16.73 23.81
N ALA A 285 0.55 17.24 24.30
CA ALA A 285 0.24 18.66 24.28
C ALA A 285 1.28 19.51 25.03
N LEU A 286 1.60 20.68 24.48
CA LEU A 286 2.46 21.64 25.16
C LEU A 286 1.63 22.46 26.15
N THR A 287 1.88 22.23 27.42
CA THR A 287 1.29 22.97 28.54
C THR A 287 2.39 23.44 29.48
N ASP A 288 2.10 24.41 30.34
CA ASP A 288 3.07 24.87 31.33
C ASP A 288 3.38 23.84 32.42
N TRP A 289 2.56 22.79 32.55
CA TRP A 289 2.77 21.67 33.47
C TRP A 289 3.24 20.38 32.80
N THR A 290 3.63 20.43 31.51
CA THR A 290 4.13 19.24 30.81
C THR A 290 5.38 18.66 31.51
N THR A 291 5.48 17.34 31.52
CA THR A 291 6.66 16.62 32.02
C THR A 291 7.70 16.35 30.94
N ALA A 292 7.41 16.74 29.69
CA ALA A 292 8.31 16.69 28.55
C ALA A 292 9.23 17.90 28.51
N TRP A 293 10.54 17.70 28.35
CA TRP A 293 11.49 18.80 28.26
C TRP A 293 11.70 19.19 26.80
N VAL A 294 10.68 19.72 26.15
CA VAL A 294 10.68 19.87 24.69
C VAL A 294 11.75 20.86 24.21
N PHE A 295 11.82 22.06 24.78
CA PHE A 295 12.67 23.16 24.31
C PHE A 295 13.85 23.40 25.22
N LYS A 296 15.04 23.72 24.69
CA LYS A 296 16.18 24.20 25.49
C LYS A 296 15.81 25.45 26.31
N ASP A 297 14.96 26.29 25.72
CA ASP A 297 14.36 27.47 26.37
C ASP A 297 13.04 27.09 27.05
N CYS A 298 13.08 26.97 28.37
CA CYS A 298 11.90 26.66 29.19
C CYS A 298 10.78 27.71 29.01
N PHE A 299 11.12 28.96 28.64
CA PHE A 299 10.12 30.02 28.46
C PHE A 299 9.16 29.74 27.30
N LYS A 300 9.55 28.90 26.33
CA LYS A 300 8.65 28.46 25.25
C LYS A 300 7.47 27.63 25.75
N LEU A 301 7.55 27.08 26.96
CA LEU A 301 6.47 26.38 27.65
C LEU A 301 5.75 27.28 28.67
N ALA A 302 5.99 28.60 28.67
CA ALA A 302 5.29 29.49 29.59
C ALA A 302 3.79 29.53 29.29
N ARG A 303 2.97 29.64 30.32
CA ARG A 303 1.55 29.99 30.16
C ARG A 303 1.43 31.35 29.46
N THR A 304 0.33 31.58 28.76
CA THR A 304 0.00 32.93 28.30
C THR A 304 -0.02 33.92 29.46
N TRP A 305 0.32 35.18 29.18
CA TRP A 305 0.41 36.19 30.23
C TRP A 305 -0.90 36.37 30.99
N MET A 306 -0.78 36.41 32.30
CA MET A 306 -1.83 36.72 33.26
C MET A 306 -1.58 38.11 33.83
N THR A 307 -2.64 38.77 34.29
CA THR A 307 -2.57 40.12 34.88
C THR A 307 -2.88 40.08 36.36
N ARG A 308 -2.15 40.88 37.16
CA ARG A 308 -2.52 41.13 38.57
C ARG A 308 -2.10 42.54 38.99
N SER A 309 -2.72 43.09 40.04
CA SER A 309 -2.39 44.42 40.52
C SER A 309 -0.95 44.47 41.01
N ALA A 310 -0.23 45.54 40.68
CA ALA A 310 1.19 45.71 40.99
C ALA A 310 1.50 45.62 42.49
N SER A 311 0.57 46.08 43.33
CA SER A 311 0.61 46.03 44.79
C SER A 311 -0.22 44.89 45.39
N GLY A 312 -0.91 44.12 44.56
CA GLY A 312 -1.84 43.08 44.99
C GLY A 312 -1.18 41.72 45.23
N SER A 313 -1.94 40.80 45.78
CA SER A 313 -1.56 39.38 45.98
C SER A 313 -2.52 38.42 45.30
N GLU A 314 -3.49 38.93 44.55
CA GLU A 314 -4.41 38.12 43.77
C GLU A 314 -3.67 37.32 42.71
N TRP A 315 -4.22 36.14 42.41
CA TRP A 315 -3.72 35.28 41.35
C TRP A 315 -3.91 35.90 39.97
N GLU A 316 -5.08 36.47 39.70
CA GLU A 316 -5.45 37.02 38.39
C GLU A 316 -6.49 38.14 38.61
N SER A 317 -6.31 39.25 37.88
CA SER A 317 -7.22 40.41 37.86
C SER A 317 -8.18 40.40 36.65
N ASN A 318 -7.98 39.47 35.71
CA ASN A 318 -8.72 39.30 34.46
C ASN A 318 -8.71 40.55 33.56
N GLN A 319 -7.70 41.42 33.70
CA GLN A 319 -7.47 42.50 32.75
C GLN A 319 -6.77 41.95 31.50
N THR A 320 -7.05 42.56 30.34
CA THR A 320 -6.36 42.19 29.11
C THR A 320 -4.85 42.50 29.23
N PRO A 321 -3.95 41.51 29.09
CA PRO A 321 -2.51 41.76 29.09
C PRO A 321 -2.11 42.77 28.01
N LEU A 322 -1.27 43.76 28.35
CA LEU A 322 -0.74 44.72 27.39
C LEU A 322 0.53 44.18 26.72
N THR A 323 0.37 43.51 25.58
CA THR A 323 1.46 42.87 24.83
C THR A 323 1.50 43.31 23.36
N ASP A 324 2.64 43.08 22.69
CA ASP A 324 2.75 43.17 21.24
C ASP A 324 2.09 41.96 20.53
N ALA A 325 2.16 41.94 19.20
CA ALA A 325 1.58 40.86 18.38
C ALA A 325 2.25 39.49 18.59
N ASN A 326 3.48 39.44 19.11
CA ASN A 326 4.18 38.20 19.45
C ASN A 326 3.97 37.80 20.91
N GLY A 327 3.19 38.57 21.67
CA GLY A 327 2.92 38.32 23.07
C GLY A 327 3.99 38.86 24.02
N TRP A 328 4.92 39.71 23.58
CA TRP A 328 5.88 40.33 24.51
C TRP A 328 5.26 41.50 25.26
N PRO A 329 5.56 41.68 26.57
CA PRO A 329 5.09 42.82 27.35
C PRO A 329 5.42 44.16 26.69
N LEU A 330 4.49 45.12 26.71
CA LEU A 330 4.76 46.51 26.30
C LEU A 330 5.13 47.35 27.53
N ALA A 331 4.31 48.35 27.89
CA ALA A 331 4.52 49.17 29.08
C ALA A 331 3.97 48.45 30.32
N VAL A 332 4.82 48.19 31.32
CA VAL A 332 4.44 47.56 32.59
C VAL A 332 5.08 48.32 33.75
N PRO A 333 4.37 48.64 34.85
CA PRO A 333 2.94 48.42 35.01
C PRO A 333 2.11 49.31 34.07
N PHE A 334 0.93 48.84 33.68
CA PHE A 334 -0.07 49.62 32.94
C PHE A 334 -1.34 49.80 33.78
N THR A 335 -2.09 50.87 33.54
CA THR A 335 -3.32 51.16 34.30
C THR A 335 -4.52 51.11 33.37
N PRO A 336 -5.41 50.09 33.48
CA PRO A 336 -6.69 50.08 32.79
C PRO A 336 -7.54 51.29 33.19
N ALA A 337 -8.47 51.71 32.33
CA ALA A 337 -9.37 52.83 32.62
C ALA A 337 -10.16 52.57 33.92
N GLY A 338 -9.98 53.43 34.93
CA GLY A 338 -10.63 53.30 36.24
C GLY A 338 -10.08 52.18 37.14
N GLY A 339 -8.98 51.52 36.75
CA GLY A 339 -8.36 50.43 37.52
C GLY A 339 -7.10 50.84 38.30
N SER A 340 -6.53 49.87 39.02
CA SER A 340 -5.21 49.98 39.66
C SER A 340 -4.10 49.58 38.68
N PRO A 341 -2.84 50.03 38.88
CA PRO A 341 -1.71 49.58 38.08
C PRO A 341 -1.57 48.05 38.08
N GLN A 342 -1.39 47.46 36.90
CA GLN A 342 -1.30 46.03 36.64
C GLN A 342 0.11 45.62 36.19
N ILE A 343 0.57 44.47 36.65
CA ILE A 343 1.77 43.79 36.15
C ILE A 343 1.41 42.54 35.35
N LEU A 344 2.36 42.00 34.60
CA LEU A 344 2.23 40.72 33.92
C LEU A 344 2.98 39.64 34.68
N HIS A 345 2.40 38.45 34.73
CA HIS A 345 3.05 37.27 35.29
C HIS A 345 2.66 36.00 34.52
N THR A 346 3.46 34.96 34.68
CA THR A 346 3.25 33.66 34.05
C THR A 346 3.85 32.53 34.90
N LEU A 347 3.58 31.30 34.47
CA LEU A 347 4.12 30.06 34.99
C LEU A 347 4.84 29.31 33.87
N LEU A 348 5.94 28.63 34.18
CA LEU A 348 6.63 27.74 33.25
C LEU A 348 7.34 26.60 34.00
N PRO A 349 7.56 25.45 33.37
CA PRO A 349 8.25 24.34 34.00
C PRO A 349 9.77 24.53 33.93
N LEU A 350 10.48 24.20 35.02
CA LEU A 350 11.93 24.08 35.07
C LEU A 350 12.37 22.62 34.94
N TYR A 351 13.57 22.41 34.41
CA TYR A 351 14.13 21.10 34.06
C TYR A 351 15.27 20.68 34.98
N GLY A 352 14.96 19.87 35.98
CA GLY A 352 15.98 19.30 36.86
C GLY A 352 16.87 20.34 37.58
N PRO A 353 17.74 19.87 38.49
CA PRO A 353 18.66 20.74 39.21
C PRO A 353 19.84 21.18 38.34
N GLY A 354 20.23 22.44 38.43
CA GLY A 354 21.43 22.94 37.76
C GLY A 354 21.49 24.45 37.61
N ILE A 355 22.43 24.90 36.78
CA ILE A 355 22.62 26.32 36.45
C ILE A 355 21.81 26.65 35.19
N TYR A 356 20.86 27.56 35.34
CA TYR A 356 20.04 28.10 34.26
C TYR A 356 20.62 29.41 33.77
N THR A 357 20.57 29.64 32.46
CA THR A 357 20.95 30.91 31.85
C THR A 357 19.72 31.70 31.47
N VAL A 358 19.52 32.86 32.07
CA VAL A 358 18.42 33.78 31.78
C VAL A 358 18.91 34.90 30.90
N ARG A 359 18.22 35.14 29.79
CA ARG A 359 18.49 36.25 28.87
C ARG A 359 17.22 37.04 28.64
N LEU A 360 17.35 38.36 28.53
CA LEU A 360 16.25 39.22 28.11
C LEU A 360 16.78 40.53 27.52
N GLN A 361 15.97 41.19 26.71
CA GLN A 361 16.29 42.48 26.09
C GLN A 361 15.32 43.56 26.58
N GLY A 362 15.72 44.83 26.46
CA GLY A 362 14.89 45.98 26.81
C GLY A 362 15.25 46.63 28.14
N VAL A 363 14.40 47.55 28.59
CA VAL A 363 14.52 48.25 29.87
C VAL A 363 13.39 47.81 30.79
N GLY A 364 13.72 47.24 31.94
CA GLY A 364 12.71 46.77 32.88
C GLY A 364 13.24 45.83 33.97
N ARG A 365 12.31 45.25 34.74
CA ARG A 365 12.59 44.35 35.87
C ARG A 365 11.74 43.10 35.78
N VAL A 366 12.41 41.95 35.77
CA VAL A 366 11.79 40.62 35.79
C VAL A 366 12.19 39.88 37.06
N ASP A 367 11.21 39.37 37.79
CA ASP A 367 11.42 38.55 38.99
C ASP A 367 11.12 37.08 38.66
N LEU A 368 12.06 36.18 38.97
CA LEU A 368 11.90 34.73 38.87
C LEU A 368 11.76 34.16 40.30
N ILE A 369 10.62 33.54 40.59
CA ILE A 369 10.22 33.08 41.93
C ILE A 369 10.08 31.56 41.89
N PRO A 370 11.07 30.81 42.41
CA PRO A 370 11.02 29.35 42.39
C PRO A 370 9.93 28.80 43.33
N PRO A 371 9.36 27.63 43.02
CA PRO A 371 8.18 27.08 43.72
C PRO A 371 8.48 26.58 45.15
N ASN A 372 9.73 26.20 45.42
CA ASN A 372 10.15 25.52 46.65
C ASN A 372 10.57 26.46 47.79
N GLY A 373 10.08 27.71 47.79
CA GLY A 373 10.48 28.73 48.77
C GLY A 373 11.93 29.22 48.61
N GLY A 374 12.59 28.89 47.49
CA GLY A 374 13.90 29.43 47.15
C GLY A 374 13.88 30.96 47.01
N ALA A 375 15.05 31.59 47.13
CA ALA A 375 15.16 33.04 47.04
C ALA A 375 14.72 33.55 45.66
N ARG A 376 13.87 34.58 45.64
CA ARG A 376 13.51 35.33 44.43
C ARG A 376 14.78 35.83 43.73
N GLN A 377 14.86 35.61 42.43
CA GLN A 377 15.94 36.10 41.58
C GLN A 377 15.41 37.29 40.76
N THR A 378 16.07 38.45 40.84
CA THR A 378 15.65 39.66 40.11
C THR A 378 16.64 39.98 39.01
N VAL A 379 16.13 40.20 37.80
CA VAL A 379 16.88 40.65 36.63
C VAL A 379 16.42 42.05 36.24
N THR A 380 17.29 43.04 36.43
CA THR A 380 17.09 44.41 35.92
C THR A 380 17.86 44.59 34.62
N ALA A 381 17.15 44.92 33.55
CA ALA A 381 17.74 45.23 32.25
C ALA A 381 17.71 46.72 31.95
N ALA A 382 18.77 47.21 31.33
CA ALA A 382 19.03 48.62 31.06
C ALA A 382 19.14 48.94 29.56
N GLY A 383 18.47 48.16 28.70
CA GLY A 383 18.27 48.44 27.28
C GLY A 383 18.77 47.35 26.34
N GLY A 384 20.01 46.89 26.54
CA GLY A 384 20.63 45.82 25.75
C GLY A 384 20.24 44.40 26.20
N THR A 385 20.86 43.38 25.59
CA THR A 385 20.73 41.99 26.05
C THR A 385 21.37 41.85 27.42
N THR A 386 20.57 41.50 28.42
CA THR A 386 21.02 41.19 29.77
C THR A 386 21.09 39.68 29.93
N VAL A 387 22.23 39.16 30.41
CA VAL A 387 22.44 37.73 30.68
C VAL A 387 22.74 37.55 32.16
N ARG A 388 22.08 36.58 32.80
CA ARG A 388 22.31 36.16 34.19
C ARG A 388 22.29 34.64 34.28
N THR A 389 22.93 34.10 35.31
CA THR A 389 22.89 32.67 35.62
C THR A 389 22.39 32.47 37.03
N PHE A 390 21.49 31.51 37.23
CA PHE A 390 20.93 31.16 38.53
C PHE A 390 20.97 29.67 38.74
N THR A 391 21.27 29.23 39.95
CA THR A 391 21.15 27.83 40.32
C THR A 391 19.74 27.59 40.84
N PHE A 392 19.00 26.70 40.17
CA PHE A 392 17.72 26.21 40.66
C PHE A 392 17.81 24.69 40.87
N SER A 393 17.09 24.20 41.87
CA SER A 393 17.04 22.76 42.21
C SER A 393 15.59 22.27 42.29
N PRO A 394 14.81 22.34 41.19
CA PRO A 394 13.44 21.83 41.16
C PRO A 394 13.41 20.30 41.31
N THR A 395 12.30 19.79 41.84
CA THR A 395 11.93 18.37 41.79
C THR A 395 10.74 18.20 40.86
N LEU A 396 10.38 16.96 40.48
CA LEU A 396 9.16 16.73 39.70
C LEU A 396 7.88 17.23 40.39
N ALA A 397 7.86 17.26 41.74
CA ALA A 397 6.72 17.77 42.50
C ALA A 397 6.66 19.30 42.52
N ASP A 398 7.84 19.96 42.44
CA ASP A 398 8.00 21.41 42.62
C ASP A 398 8.89 22.01 41.52
N ASN A 399 8.47 21.91 40.26
CA ASN A 399 9.22 22.44 39.10
C ASN A 399 8.64 23.69 38.45
N MET A 400 7.51 24.21 38.93
CA MET A 400 6.85 25.38 38.33
C MET A 400 7.48 26.70 38.76
N LEU A 401 8.18 27.38 37.86
CA LEU A 401 8.68 28.73 38.09
C LEU A 401 7.56 29.76 37.92
N TYR A 402 7.39 30.63 38.90
CA TYR A 402 6.53 31.81 38.78
C TYR A 402 7.37 33.02 38.34
N LEU A 403 7.00 33.64 37.22
CA LEU A 403 7.74 34.76 36.63
C LEU A 403 6.87 36.01 36.58
N GLU A 404 7.43 37.14 37.00
CA GLU A 404 6.76 38.44 36.97
C GLU A 404 7.55 39.46 36.17
N VAL A 405 6.89 40.15 35.25
CA VAL A 405 7.41 41.38 34.64
C VAL A 405 6.87 42.54 35.47
N ARG A 406 7.71 43.06 36.36
CA ARG A 406 7.33 44.14 37.29
C ARG A 406 7.42 45.51 36.63
N GLU A 407 8.41 45.67 35.75
CA GLU A 407 8.67 46.92 35.03
C GLU A 407 9.05 46.59 33.58
N SER A 408 8.50 47.33 32.62
CA SER A 408 8.84 47.27 31.20
C SER A 408 8.59 48.63 30.56
N SER A 409 9.61 49.20 29.93
CA SER A 409 9.54 50.52 29.31
C SER A 409 8.71 50.51 28.03
N GLY A 410 7.77 51.44 27.86
CA GLY A 410 7.01 51.58 26.61
C GLY A 410 7.87 51.96 25.39
N SER A 411 9.04 52.57 25.57
CA SER A 411 9.95 52.94 24.47
C SER A 411 10.98 51.87 24.12
N ASN A 412 11.27 50.95 25.05
CA ASN A 412 12.16 49.81 24.83
C ASN A 412 11.72 48.65 25.75
N PRO A 413 10.64 47.95 25.38
CA PRO A 413 10.00 46.98 26.25
C PRO A 413 10.86 45.73 26.49
N VAL A 414 10.61 45.09 27.64
CA VAL A 414 11.14 43.77 27.98
C VAL A 414 10.61 42.74 27.00
N ARG A 415 11.53 42.03 26.34
CA ARG A 415 11.21 41.01 25.32
C ARG A 415 12.32 39.97 25.23
N ASN A 416 12.09 38.92 24.45
CA ASN A 416 13.05 37.83 24.23
C ASN A 416 13.57 37.28 25.56
N ILE A 417 12.66 37.04 26.51
CA ILE A 417 12.95 36.35 27.76
C ILE A 417 13.21 34.88 27.39
N GLU A 418 14.45 34.44 27.61
CA GLU A 418 14.89 33.06 27.39
C GLU A 418 15.37 32.51 28.74
N ILE A 419 14.94 31.31 29.10
CA ILE A 419 15.38 30.59 30.30
C ILE A 419 15.94 29.26 29.85
N ILE A 420 17.26 29.23 29.63
CA ILE A 420 17.97 28.09 29.06
C ILE A 420 18.26 27.08 30.17
N ALA A 421 17.78 25.86 29.96
CA ALA A 421 17.91 24.74 30.89
C ALA A 421 19.38 24.31 31.11
N PRO A 422 19.69 23.66 32.25
CA PRO A 422 21.03 23.17 32.55
C PRO A 422 21.57 22.23 31.46
N GLY A 423 22.86 22.35 31.16
CA GLY A 423 23.55 21.50 30.19
C GLY A 423 23.21 21.78 28.72
N GLN A 424 22.31 22.73 28.44
CA GLN A 424 21.96 23.11 27.07
C GLN A 424 22.88 24.24 26.56
N ASP A 425 23.17 24.22 25.26
CA ASP A 425 23.83 25.34 24.60
C ASP A 425 22.84 26.49 24.31
N THR A 426 23.37 27.53 23.68
CA THR A 426 22.61 28.77 23.49
C THR A 426 22.13 28.97 22.05
N LYS A 427 22.17 27.92 21.23
CA LYS A 427 21.77 27.94 19.81
C LYS A 427 20.27 27.75 19.63
N LEU A 428 19.47 28.57 20.31
CA LEU A 428 18.02 28.38 20.39
C LEU A 428 17.29 28.51 19.04
N ALA A 429 17.81 29.30 18.10
CA ALA A 429 17.17 29.48 16.79
C ALA A 429 17.44 28.31 15.82
N ALA A 430 18.62 27.71 15.88
CA ALA A 430 19.03 26.64 14.96
C ALA A 430 18.68 25.23 15.50
N GLU A 431 18.79 25.05 16.81
CA GLU A 431 18.60 23.77 17.49
C GLU A 431 17.76 24.00 18.76
N PRO A 432 16.45 24.27 18.63
CA PRO A 432 15.62 24.73 19.75
C PRO A 432 15.30 23.63 20.77
N PHE A 433 15.43 22.35 20.42
CA PHE A 433 14.95 21.24 21.24
C PHE A 433 16.01 20.76 22.24
N HIS A 434 15.53 20.35 23.42
CA HIS A 434 16.38 19.81 24.47
C HIS A 434 17.01 18.48 24.05
N LEU A 435 18.26 18.25 24.43
CA LEU A 435 19.00 17.05 24.02
C LEU A 435 18.37 15.75 24.55
N ASP A 436 17.94 15.72 25.82
CA ASP A 436 17.28 14.53 26.40
C ASP A 436 15.96 14.19 25.68
N PHE A 437 15.21 15.21 25.24
CA PHE A 437 13.97 15.02 24.49
C PHE A 437 14.25 14.45 23.10
N ILE A 438 15.24 15.00 22.38
CA ILE A 438 15.68 14.41 21.10
C ILE A 438 16.11 12.95 21.27
N ALA A 439 16.89 12.65 22.31
CA ALA A 439 17.37 11.30 22.59
C ALA A 439 16.21 10.34 22.86
N SER A 440 15.16 10.77 23.57
CA SER A 440 13.98 9.95 23.83
C SER A 440 13.11 9.74 22.59
N LEU A 441 13.37 10.38 21.46
CA LEU A 441 12.66 10.11 20.21
C LEU A 441 13.34 9.02 19.35
N ALA A 442 14.48 8.49 19.78
CA ALA A 442 15.30 7.56 18.99
C ALA A 442 14.54 6.36 18.38
N PRO A 443 13.59 5.69 19.07
CA PRO A 443 12.87 4.53 18.53
C PRO A 443 11.96 4.85 17.33
N TYR A 444 11.57 6.11 17.14
CA TYR A 444 10.57 6.48 16.16
C TYR A 444 11.20 6.80 14.81
N ARG A 445 10.58 6.34 13.73
CA ARG A 445 10.79 6.85 12.37
C ARG A 445 9.89 8.07 12.10
N CYS A 446 8.65 8.05 12.61
CA CYS A 446 7.64 9.08 12.37
C CYS A 446 7.25 9.79 13.67
N LEU A 447 7.06 11.10 13.64
CA LEU A 447 6.54 11.90 14.75
C LEU A 447 5.19 12.47 14.36
N ARG A 448 4.15 12.18 15.15
CA ARG A 448 2.80 12.71 14.91
C ARG A 448 2.48 13.84 15.88
N PHE A 449 1.98 14.94 15.32
CA PHE A 449 1.87 16.25 15.97
C PHE A 449 0.43 16.64 16.30
N MET A 450 -0.42 15.66 16.55
CA MET A 450 -1.86 15.84 16.74
C MET A 450 -2.19 16.88 17.84
N ASP A 451 -1.62 16.74 19.04
CA ASP A 451 -1.87 17.71 20.13
C ASP A 451 -1.19 19.06 19.89
N TRP A 452 -0.05 19.05 19.19
CA TRP A 452 0.63 20.27 18.78
C TRP A 452 -0.22 21.08 17.79
N MET A 453 -1.03 20.42 16.96
CA MET A 453 -1.97 21.08 16.05
C MET A 453 -3.34 21.37 16.69
N GLN A 454 -3.52 21.10 18.00
CA GLN A 454 -4.77 21.32 18.75
C GLN A 454 -5.98 20.63 18.12
N THR A 455 -5.81 19.38 17.67
CA THR A 455 -6.89 18.59 17.06
C THR A 455 -7.59 17.64 18.02
N ASN A 456 -7.42 17.81 19.34
CA ASN A 456 -8.09 17.05 20.41
C ASN A 456 -8.98 17.96 21.29
N LEU A 457 -9.87 18.74 20.67
CA LEU A 457 -10.66 19.73 21.41
C LEU A 457 -11.86 19.08 22.12
N LEU A 458 -11.97 19.30 23.42
CA LEU A 458 -13.08 18.81 24.23
C LEU A 458 -14.24 19.82 24.27
N PRO A 459 -15.52 19.38 24.29
CA PRO A 459 -16.69 20.25 24.20
C PRO A 459 -16.77 21.39 25.22
N TRP A 460 -16.15 21.23 26.39
CA TRP A 460 -16.15 22.22 27.47
C TRP A 460 -15.01 23.23 27.39
N GLU A 461 -14.08 23.12 26.43
CA GLU A 461 -12.88 23.96 26.39
C GLU A 461 -13.12 25.41 25.96
N ASN A 462 -14.34 25.79 25.56
CA ASN A 462 -14.73 27.15 25.16
C ASN A 462 -13.69 27.85 24.23
N VAL A 463 -13.13 27.08 23.30
CA VAL A 463 -12.14 27.53 22.32
C VAL A 463 -12.81 27.73 20.96
N THR A 464 -12.37 28.77 20.24
CA THR A 464 -12.73 28.94 18.83
C THR A 464 -11.75 28.13 17.99
N PRO A 465 -12.23 27.18 17.17
CA PRO A 465 -11.34 26.39 16.31
C PRO A 465 -10.52 27.27 15.35
N LEU A 466 -9.24 26.92 15.20
CA LEU A 466 -8.33 27.58 14.27
C LEU A 466 -8.82 27.38 12.83
N SER A 467 -8.95 28.49 12.09
CA SER A 467 -9.50 28.47 10.72
C SER A 467 -8.61 29.19 9.70
N ASP A 468 -8.06 30.35 10.06
CA ASP A 468 -7.25 31.20 9.16
C ASP A 468 -5.75 31.08 9.47
N TRP A 469 -4.92 31.03 8.44
CA TRP A 469 -3.45 31.03 8.54
C TRP A 469 -2.89 32.15 9.42
N ALA A 470 -3.50 33.33 9.39
CA ALA A 470 -3.05 34.49 10.15
C ALA A 470 -3.23 34.32 11.68
N GLN A 471 -4.10 33.40 12.11
CA GLN A 471 -4.40 33.15 13.52
C GLN A 471 -3.38 32.23 14.21
N ARG A 472 -2.61 31.45 13.43
CA ARG A 472 -1.71 30.41 13.96
C ARG A 472 -0.62 30.98 14.87
N THR A 473 -0.13 30.17 15.79
CA THR A 473 1.12 30.45 16.52
C THR A 473 2.31 30.41 15.56
N THR A 474 3.27 31.32 15.72
CA THR A 474 4.52 31.34 14.93
C THR A 474 5.73 31.13 15.83
N ALA A 475 6.89 30.85 15.25
CA ALA A 475 8.15 30.75 16.00
C ALA A 475 8.50 32.06 16.75
N ALA A 476 8.05 33.22 16.25
CA ALA A 476 8.24 34.52 16.88
C ALA A 476 7.36 34.74 18.11
N THR A 477 6.25 34.00 18.23
CA THR A 477 5.38 34.05 19.41
C THR A 477 6.17 33.63 20.65
N CYS A 478 6.01 34.40 21.73
CA CYS A 478 6.82 34.25 22.94
C CYS A 478 6.67 32.88 23.61
N THR A 479 5.50 32.25 23.48
CA THR A 479 5.18 30.91 24.00
C THR A 479 4.55 30.02 22.93
N GLN A 480 4.66 28.70 23.10
CA GLN A 480 4.09 27.65 22.25
C GLN A 480 2.97 26.85 22.94
N THR A 481 2.47 27.30 24.09
CA THR A 481 1.35 26.68 24.84
C THR A 481 -0.03 27.23 24.44
N ARG A 482 -0.09 27.95 23.33
CA ARG A 482 -1.29 28.64 22.84
C ARG A 482 -2.35 27.65 22.34
N ARG A 483 -3.62 28.06 22.42
CA ARG A 483 -4.77 27.28 21.93
C ARG A 483 -4.86 27.21 20.40
N GLU A 484 -4.09 28.05 19.71
CA GLU A 484 -3.88 27.99 18.26
C GLU A 484 -2.78 27.01 17.85
N GLY A 485 -2.29 26.20 18.78
CA GLY A 485 -1.30 25.15 18.55
C GLY A 485 0.14 25.66 18.57
N VAL A 486 1.05 24.73 18.30
CA VAL A 486 2.48 24.97 18.16
C VAL A 486 2.77 25.42 16.73
N ALA A 487 3.75 26.30 16.58
CA ALA A 487 4.18 26.77 15.27
C ALA A 487 4.64 25.62 14.36
N HIS A 488 4.16 25.60 13.10
CA HIS A 488 4.58 24.64 12.08
C HIS A 488 6.11 24.68 11.85
N GLU A 489 6.73 25.84 12.03
CA GLU A 489 8.17 26.00 11.95
C GLU A 489 8.92 25.13 12.98
N TYR A 490 8.37 24.93 14.18
CA TYR A 490 8.95 24.01 15.18
C TYR A 490 8.69 22.54 14.85
N VAL A 491 7.53 22.21 14.27
CA VAL A 491 7.27 20.85 13.76
C VAL A 491 8.33 20.46 12.72
N ILE A 492 8.57 21.34 11.75
CA ILE A 492 9.58 21.16 10.70
C ILE A 492 10.98 21.10 11.29
N ALA A 493 11.31 22.01 12.23
CA ALA A 493 12.63 22.00 12.87
C ALA A 493 12.90 20.68 13.61
N LEU A 494 11.91 20.12 14.31
CA LEU A 494 12.08 18.85 15.02
C LEU A 494 12.26 17.70 14.04
N ALA A 495 11.44 17.64 12.99
CA ALA A 495 11.55 16.65 11.92
C ALA A 495 12.94 16.69 11.27
N ASN A 496 13.41 17.86 10.85
CA ASN A 496 14.72 18.04 10.22
C ASN A 496 15.86 17.69 11.19
N GLN A 497 15.81 18.16 12.44
CA GLN A 497 16.88 17.92 13.42
C GLN A 497 16.98 16.43 13.82
N THR A 498 15.85 15.72 13.86
CA THR A 498 15.80 14.30 14.23
C THR A 498 15.83 13.36 13.02
N HIS A 499 15.69 13.90 11.81
CA HIS A 499 15.51 13.20 10.54
C HIS A 499 14.38 12.17 10.60
N LYS A 500 13.20 12.62 11.07
CA LYS A 500 11.99 11.81 11.26
C LYS A 500 10.82 12.37 10.46
N ASP A 501 10.04 11.50 9.85
CA ASP A 501 8.87 11.86 9.04
C ASP A 501 7.83 12.58 9.92
N PRO A 502 7.42 13.82 9.62
CA PRO A 502 6.35 14.49 10.35
C PRO A 502 4.96 14.03 9.88
N TRP A 503 4.07 13.78 10.83
CA TRP A 503 2.65 13.58 10.59
C TRP A 503 1.84 14.70 11.24
N ILE A 504 1.20 15.52 10.39
CA ILE A 504 0.38 16.66 10.82
C ILE A 504 -1.11 16.36 10.68
N CYS A 505 -1.88 16.83 11.65
CA CYS A 505 -3.34 16.88 11.60
C CYS A 505 -3.76 18.31 11.25
N ILE A 506 -4.45 18.50 10.13
CA ILE A 506 -5.01 19.79 9.76
C ILE A 506 -6.19 20.11 10.70
N PRO A 507 -6.26 21.30 11.33
CA PRO A 507 -7.39 21.69 12.17
C PRO A 507 -8.73 21.53 11.45
N HIS A 508 -9.75 21.00 12.13
CA HIS A 508 -11.04 20.66 11.50
C HIS A 508 -11.76 21.88 10.88
N ALA A 509 -11.51 23.09 11.37
CA ALA A 509 -12.10 24.31 10.84
C ALA A 509 -11.18 25.08 9.85
N ALA A 510 -10.01 24.53 9.52
CA ALA A 510 -9.04 25.16 8.63
C ALA A 510 -9.63 25.41 7.23
N ASP A 511 -9.52 26.64 6.76
CA ASP A 511 -9.90 27.02 5.40
C ASP A 511 -8.83 26.61 4.37
N ASP A 512 -9.14 26.78 3.08
CA ASP A 512 -8.23 26.39 2.00
C ASP A 512 -6.95 27.23 1.97
N ASN A 513 -6.98 28.46 2.47
CA ASN A 513 -5.81 29.32 2.55
C ASN A 513 -4.84 28.79 3.62
N TYR A 514 -5.34 28.42 4.80
CA TYR A 514 -4.57 27.74 5.84
C TYR A 514 -3.89 26.48 5.28
N VAL A 515 -4.65 25.61 4.62
CA VAL A 515 -4.13 24.36 4.06
C VAL A 515 -3.04 24.64 3.01
N ARG A 516 -3.26 25.63 2.15
CA ARG A 516 -2.32 26.00 1.08
C ARG A 516 -1.01 26.58 1.62
N GLU A 517 -1.09 27.50 2.57
CA GLU A 517 0.10 28.09 3.19
C GLU A 517 0.87 27.08 4.04
N THR A 518 0.15 26.16 4.70
CA THR A 518 0.77 24.99 5.36
C THR A 518 1.55 24.16 4.33
N ALA A 519 0.92 23.78 3.21
CA ALA A 519 1.58 22.97 2.18
C ALA A 519 2.83 23.66 1.61
N ARG A 520 2.77 24.97 1.35
CA ARG A 520 3.93 25.77 0.90
C ARG A 520 5.06 25.76 1.92
N LEU A 521 4.75 26.01 3.19
CA LEU A 521 5.74 26.04 4.25
C LEU A 521 6.49 24.71 4.36
N TYR A 522 5.78 23.57 4.36
CA TYR A 522 6.43 22.26 4.43
C TYR A 522 7.20 21.91 3.16
N ARG A 523 6.66 22.23 1.97
CA ARG A 523 7.39 22.02 0.71
C ARG A 523 8.75 22.70 0.72
N ASP A 524 8.78 23.94 1.20
CA ASP A 524 9.95 24.82 1.11
C ASP A 524 10.96 24.60 2.25
N ALA A 525 10.51 24.20 3.44
CA ALA A 525 11.37 24.13 4.63
C ALA A 525 11.59 22.72 5.21
N LEU A 526 10.74 21.73 4.90
CA LEU A 526 10.99 20.35 5.31
C LEU A 526 12.12 19.77 4.47
N ASP A 527 13.01 19.01 5.10
CA ASP A 527 14.07 18.26 4.43
C ASP A 527 13.48 17.45 3.24
N PRO A 528 14.06 17.54 2.03
CA PRO A 528 13.57 16.83 0.86
C PRO A 528 13.55 15.31 0.99
N ASP A 529 14.36 14.73 1.88
CA ASP A 529 14.44 13.28 2.09
C ASP A 529 13.36 12.73 3.05
N LEU A 530 12.55 13.60 3.67
CA LEU A 530 11.48 13.23 4.59
C LEU A 530 10.11 13.17 3.92
N GLU A 531 9.27 12.24 4.38
CA GLU A 531 7.86 12.13 4.01
C GLU A 531 6.96 12.91 4.98
N LEU A 532 6.05 13.73 4.46
CA LEU A 532 5.02 14.43 5.22
C LEU A 532 3.70 13.67 5.17
N TYR A 533 3.23 13.19 6.33
CA TYR A 533 1.90 12.59 6.48
C TYR A 533 0.87 13.67 6.78
N VAL A 534 -0.20 13.72 5.98
CA VAL A 534 -1.24 14.74 6.07
C VAL A 534 -2.59 14.08 6.35
N GLU A 535 -3.18 14.45 7.48
CA GLU A 535 -4.47 13.94 7.96
C GLU A 535 -5.45 15.09 8.19
N TYR A 536 -6.74 14.91 7.88
CA TYR A 536 -7.79 15.88 8.21
C TYR A 536 -8.33 15.66 9.63
N SER A 537 -7.82 16.46 10.58
CA SER A 537 -8.16 16.43 12.01
C SER A 537 -7.96 15.07 12.68
N ASN A 538 -8.05 15.00 14.01
CA ASN A 538 -7.98 13.74 14.76
C ASN A 538 -9.36 13.18 15.09
N GLU A 539 -9.49 11.84 15.07
CA GLU A 539 -10.64 11.09 15.59
C GLU A 539 -12.01 11.76 15.38
N THR A 540 -12.26 12.18 14.14
CA THR A 540 -13.52 12.86 13.77
C THR A 540 -14.76 11.96 13.88
N TRP A 541 -14.59 10.70 14.30
CA TRP A 541 -15.64 9.75 14.64
C TRP A 541 -15.89 9.65 16.16
N ASN A 542 -14.98 10.12 17.01
CA ASN A 542 -15.11 9.98 18.45
C ASN A 542 -16.00 11.09 19.03
N GLY A 543 -17.17 10.71 19.56
CA GLY A 543 -18.18 11.65 20.09
C GLY A 543 -17.72 12.48 21.28
N GLY A 544 -16.59 12.13 21.92
CA GLY A 544 -15.98 12.90 22.99
C GLY A 544 -15.35 14.22 22.53
N PHE A 545 -15.13 14.42 21.23
CA PHE A 545 -14.45 15.59 20.71
C PHE A 545 -15.35 16.55 19.90
N MET A 546 -15.03 17.85 19.97
CA MET A 546 -15.76 18.91 19.25
C MET A 546 -15.75 18.72 17.75
N GLN A 547 -14.63 18.24 17.17
CA GLN A 547 -14.53 18.04 15.73
C GLN A 547 -15.56 17.06 15.18
N THR A 548 -15.99 16.07 15.97
CA THR A 548 -17.02 15.09 15.57
C THR A 548 -18.39 15.76 15.42
N THR A 549 -18.70 16.74 16.26
CA THR A 549 -19.91 17.56 16.12
C THR A 549 -19.78 18.46 14.89
N TYR A 550 -18.63 19.11 14.71
CA TYR A 550 -18.36 19.99 13.58
C TYR A 550 -18.56 19.29 12.22
N ILE A 551 -17.94 18.11 12.02
CA ILE A 551 -18.05 17.42 10.74
C ILE A 551 -19.48 16.99 10.42
N GLN A 552 -20.27 16.61 11.45
CA GLN A 552 -21.67 16.22 11.31
C GLN A 552 -22.52 17.39 10.84
N ASP A 553 -22.33 18.57 11.43
CA ASP A 553 -23.06 19.78 11.06
C ASP A 553 -22.70 20.25 9.65
N ARG A 554 -21.40 20.28 9.31
CA ARG A 554 -20.96 20.65 7.95
C ARG A 554 -21.45 19.67 6.90
N GLY A 555 -21.39 18.38 7.18
CA GLY A 555 -21.94 17.35 6.28
C GLY A 555 -23.44 17.53 6.06
N LYS A 556 -24.18 17.89 7.11
CA LYS A 556 -25.63 18.11 7.06
C LYS A 556 -25.99 19.37 6.28
N GLU A 557 -25.29 20.47 6.53
CA GLU A 557 -25.43 21.74 5.80
C GLU A 557 -25.18 21.57 4.30
N LEU A 558 -24.21 20.72 3.94
CA LEU A 558 -23.88 20.40 2.54
C LEU A 558 -24.82 19.36 1.91
N GLY A 559 -25.77 18.80 2.66
CA GLY A 559 -26.73 17.81 2.15
C GLY A 559 -26.10 16.49 1.70
N LEU A 560 -24.97 16.07 2.31
CA LEU A 560 -24.24 14.85 1.89
C LEU A 560 -24.97 13.55 2.25
N ASP A 561 -25.83 13.58 3.27
CA ASP A 561 -26.70 12.47 3.66
C ASP A 561 -27.92 12.95 4.49
N PRO A 562 -29.09 12.30 4.37
CA PRO A 562 -30.22 12.50 5.29
C PRO A 562 -29.93 12.10 6.75
N ASP A 563 -29.01 11.18 7.01
CA ASP A 563 -28.53 10.88 8.36
C ASP A 563 -27.36 11.80 8.75
N ARG A 564 -27.43 12.43 9.94
CA ARG A 564 -26.41 13.41 10.39
C ARG A 564 -25.05 12.75 10.60
N TRP A 565 -25.01 11.53 11.12
CA TRP A 565 -23.78 10.80 11.36
C TRP A 565 -23.10 10.42 10.04
N GLN A 566 -23.85 9.81 9.11
CA GLN A 566 -23.35 9.46 7.78
C GLN A 566 -22.90 10.70 7.00
N ALA A 567 -23.64 11.81 7.10
CA ALA A 567 -23.27 13.08 6.47
C ALA A 567 -21.90 13.57 6.95
N GLY A 568 -21.62 13.45 8.26
CA GLY A 568 -20.32 13.78 8.82
C GLY A 568 -19.18 12.93 8.28
N GLN A 569 -19.35 11.61 8.23
CA GLN A 569 -18.31 10.71 7.71
C GLN A 569 -18.02 10.97 6.21
N LYS A 570 -19.05 11.30 5.43
CA LYS A 570 -18.90 11.73 4.04
C LYS A 570 -18.21 13.08 3.92
N PHE A 571 -18.47 14.01 4.84
CA PHE A 571 -17.76 15.29 4.89
C PHE A 571 -16.27 15.11 5.16
N VAL A 572 -15.88 14.16 6.01
CA VAL A 572 -14.46 13.82 6.21
C VAL A 572 -13.80 13.37 4.91
N ALA A 573 -14.42 12.44 4.17
CA ALA A 573 -13.89 12.02 2.86
C ALA A 573 -13.76 13.21 1.88
N ARG A 574 -14.80 14.04 1.78
CA ARG A 574 -14.75 15.26 0.96
C ARG A 574 -13.61 16.18 1.36
N ARG A 575 -13.49 16.51 2.64
CA ARG A 575 -12.50 17.48 3.12
C ARG A 575 -11.08 16.95 3.04
N SER A 576 -10.88 15.66 3.29
CA SER A 576 -9.60 14.97 3.04
C SER A 576 -9.20 15.09 1.58
N ALA A 577 -10.11 14.80 0.63
CA ALA A 577 -9.82 14.92 -0.79
C ALA A 577 -9.47 16.36 -1.23
N GLU A 578 -10.15 17.36 -0.68
CA GLU A 578 -9.83 18.78 -0.93
C GLU A 578 -8.42 19.13 -0.41
N ILE A 579 -8.07 18.69 0.81
CA ILE A 579 -6.74 18.90 1.40
C ILE A 579 -5.65 18.20 0.57
N PHE A 580 -5.88 16.94 0.20
CA PHE A 580 -4.95 16.17 -0.64
C PHE A 580 -4.71 16.83 -1.99
N ALA A 581 -5.75 17.40 -2.60
CA ALA A 581 -5.62 18.15 -3.85
C ALA A 581 -4.79 19.42 -3.68
N ILE A 582 -4.97 20.17 -2.58
CA ILE A 582 -4.18 21.38 -2.30
C ILE A 582 -2.71 21.02 -2.09
N PHE A 583 -2.40 20.02 -1.26
CA PHE A 583 -1.02 19.56 -1.06
C PHE A 583 -0.39 19.06 -2.37
N GLY A 584 -1.13 18.28 -3.17
CA GLY A 584 -0.67 17.81 -4.47
C GLY A 584 -0.39 18.95 -5.46
N GLN A 585 -1.19 20.02 -5.45
CA GLN A 585 -0.96 21.22 -6.27
C GLN A 585 0.29 21.97 -5.84
N GLU A 586 0.45 22.23 -4.53
CA GLU A 586 1.55 23.06 -4.04
C GLU A 586 2.90 22.33 -4.11
N PHE A 587 2.96 21.02 -3.83
CA PHE A 587 4.18 20.21 -4.00
C PHE A 587 4.52 19.95 -5.47
N GLY A 588 3.50 19.87 -6.34
CA GLY A 588 3.65 19.55 -7.75
C GLY A 588 4.06 18.09 -7.99
N THR A 589 4.07 17.67 -9.26
CA THR A 589 4.34 16.28 -9.65
C THR A 589 5.73 15.80 -9.26
N ALA A 590 6.74 16.67 -9.32
CA ALA A 590 8.12 16.33 -8.97
C ALA A 590 8.29 15.95 -7.49
N ASN A 591 7.56 16.61 -6.58
CA ASN A 591 7.68 16.40 -5.13
C ASN A 591 6.49 15.63 -4.52
N ARG A 592 5.56 15.12 -5.33
CA ARG A 592 4.35 14.42 -4.84
C ARG A 592 4.69 13.20 -3.97
N HIS A 593 5.79 12.53 -4.24
CA HIS A 593 6.26 11.37 -3.47
C HIS A 593 6.62 11.73 -2.01
N ARG A 594 6.86 13.02 -1.71
CA ARG A 594 7.14 13.51 -0.35
C ARG A 594 5.88 13.66 0.52
N VAL A 595 4.68 13.48 -0.04
CA VAL A 595 3.42 13.64 0.71
C VAL A 595 2.71 12.31 0.81
N VAL A 596 2.22 12.00 2.01
CA VAL A 596 1.40 10.83 2.30
C VAL A 596 0.00 11.31 2.67
N ASN A 597 -0.95 11.08 1.79
CA ASN A 597 -2.36 11.39 2.02
C ASN A 597 -2.98 10.32 2.93
N VAL A 598 -3.36 10.71 4.15
CA VAL A 598 -3.89 9.76 5.15
C VAL A 598 -5.39 9.90 5.31
N LEU A 599 -6.12 8.83 5.01
CA LEU A 599 -7.53 8.71 5.36
C LEU A 599 -7.65 8.00 6.72
N ALA A 600 -7.74 8.78 7.80
CA ALA A 600 -8.00 8.25 9.13
C ALA A 600 -9.42 7.67 9.25
N THR A 601 -9.62 6.70 10.12
CA THR A 601 -10.91 6.03 10.39
C THR A 601 -10.91 5.37 11.77
N GLN A 602 -12.00 4.70 12.15
CA GLN A 602 -12.11 3.95 13.40
C GLN A 602 -11.53 2.54 13.23
N ALA A 603 -10.91 1.96 14.28
CA ALA A 603 -10.47 0.56 14.26
C ALA A 603 -11.62 -0.44 14.51
N ALA A 604 -12.53 -0.14 15.44
CA ALA A 604 -13.60 -1.05 15.86
C ALA A 604 -14.60 -1.36 14.73
N GLY A 605 -14.32 -2.44 14.00
CA GLY A 605 -15.11 -2.93 12.87
C GLY A 605 -14.98 -2.10 11.58
N ALA A 606 -14.71 -2.77 10.46
CA ALA A 606 -14.47 -2.07 9.19
C ALA A 606 -15.75 -1.60 8.44
N GLY A 607 -16.92 -2.16 8.77
CA GLY A 607 -18.17 -1.88 8.05
C GLY A 607 -18.82 -0.51 8.34
N GLY A 608 -18.39 0.19 9.39
CA GLY A 608 -18.99 1.46 9.84
C GLY A 608 -18.30 2.67 9.25
N VAL A 609 -17.55 3.39 10.09
CA VAL A 609 -16.83 4.63 9.73
C VAL A 609 -15.93 4.42 8.50
N THR A 610 -15.19 3.32 8.48
CA THR A 610 -14.23 3.00 7.42
C THR A 610 -14.91 2.83 6.06
N GLN A 611 -15.90 1.94 5.97
CA GLN A 611 -16.62 1.72 4.71
C GLN A 611 -17.31 2.99 4.22
N THR A 612 -17.98 3.76 5.10
CA THR A 612 -18.63 5.01 4.71
C THR A 612 -17.64 6.01 4.11
N ARG A 613 -16.46 6.19 4.73
CA ARG A 613 -15.42 7.10 4.22
C ARG A 613 -14.86 6.63 2.87
N ILE A 614 -14.64 5.32 2.73
CA ILE A 614 -14.16 4.71 1.48
C ILE A 614 -15.17 4.90 0.33
N ASP A 615 -16.44 4.60 0.57
CA ASP A 615 -17.50 4.74 -0.44
C ASP A 615 -17.67 6.20 -0.86
N ALA A 616 -17.52 7.12 0.10
CA ALA A 616 -17.54 8.55 -0.16
C ALA A 616 -16.33 9.02 -0.99
N MET A 617 -15.13 8.49 -0.73
CA MET A 617 -13.93 8.77 -1.54
C MET A 617 -14.05 8.26 -2.99
N ALA A 618 -14.79 7.18 -3.22
CA ALA A 618 -15.05 6.64 -4.54
C ALA A 618 -16.16 7.38 -5.30
N ASN A 619 -16.98 8.20 -4.61
CA ASN A 619 -18.11 8.91 -5.20
C ASN A 619 -17.67 10.28 -5.78
N PRO A 620 -17.73 10.49 -7.12
CA PRO A 620 -17.30 11.75 -7.74
C PRO A 620 -18.12 12.98 -7.33
N ALA A 621 -19.34 12.79 -6.81
CA ALA A 621 -20.16 13.89 -6.30
C ALA A 621 -19.68 14.40 -4.93
N ILE A 622 -18.93 13.57 -4.19
CA ILE A 622 -18.35 13.93 -2.89
C ILE A 622 -16.85 14.25 -3.07
N ASN A 623 -16.11 13.40 -3.77
CA ASN A 623 -14.71 13.58 -4.12
C ASN A 623 -14.58 14.12 -5.55
N ALA A 624 -14.82 15.42 -5.72
CA ALA A 624 -14.78 16.06 -7.05
C ALA A 624 -13.35 16.19 -7.62
N SER A 625 -12.32 16.20 -6.76
CA SER A 625 -10.92 16.27 -7.20
C SER A 625 -10.41 14.93 -7.75
N GLY A 626 -11.05 13.81 -7.38
CA GLY A 626 -10.64 12.46 -7.72
C GLY A 626 -9.36 12.00 -7.02
N THR A 627 -8.78 12.82 -6.14
CA THR A 627 -7.58 12.47 -5.38
C THR A 627 -7.86 11.32 -4.44
N GLN A 628 -6.94 10.36 -4.38
CA GLN A 628 -7.05 9.18 -3.53
C GLN A 628 -6.08 9.25 -2.35
N PRO A 629 -6.39 8.56 -1.23
CA PRO A 629 -5.45 8.33 -0.14
C PRO A 629 -4.25 7.48 -0.59
N ASP A 630 -3.12 7.66 0.10
CA ASP A 630 -1.96 6.78 0.02
C ASP A 630 -1.96 5.76 1.18
N ALA A 631 -2.66 6.07 2.26
CA ALA A 631 -2.77 5.23 3.46
C ALA A 631 -4.18 5.29 4.07
N LEU A 632 -4.67 4.12 4.50
CA LEU A 632 -5.79 3.98 5.42
C LEU A 632 -5.23 3.93 6.84
N ALA A 633 -5.71 4.78 7.73
CA ALA A 633 -5.21 4.87 9.10
C ALA A 633 -6.26 4.51 10.15
N ILE A 634 -5.92 3.61 11.07
CA ILE A 634 -6.79 3.15 12.17
C ILE A 634 -6.19 3.47 13.55
N ALA A 635 -7.00 3.40 14.61
CA ALA A 635 -6.54 3.48 16.01
C ALA A 635 -6.80 2.18 16.79
N PRO A 636 -6.04 1.10 16.54
CA PRO A 636 -6.20 -0.12 17.30
C PRO A 636 -5.60 0.10 18.69
N TYR A 637 -6.45 0.15 19.70
CA TYR A 637 -6.03 0.07 21.09
C TYR A 637 -6.30 -1.34 21.62
N PHE A 638 -5.44 -1.83 22.50
CA PHE A 638 -5.75 -3.00 23.31
C PHE A 638 -6.10 -2.55 24.72
N GLY A 639 -7.33 -2.76 25.16
CA GLY A 639 -7.75 -2.29 26.47
C GLY A 639 -9.20 -2.59 26.80
N VAL A 640 -9.64 -2.04 27.93
CA VAL A 640 -11.01 -2.15 28.43
C VAL A 640 -11.42 -0.79 28.98
N ASN A 641 -12.60 -0.34 28.56
CA ASN A 641 -13.31 0.75 29.19
C ASN A 641 -14.15 0.20 30.34
N TYR A 642 -13.84 0.61 31.56
CA TYR A 642 -14.60 0.22 32.75
C TYR A 642 -15.69 1.26 33.02
N GLU A 643 -16.94 0.82 33.18
CA GLU A 643 -18.09 1.65 33.54
C GLU A 643 -18.45 1.49 35.03
N PRO A 644 -19.25 2.43 35.60
CA PRO A 644 -19.73 2.29 36.97
C PRO A 644 -20.51 0.98 37.19
N GLY A 645 -20.02 0.15 38.12
CA GLY A 645 -20.63 -1.14 38.45
C GLY A 645 -19.88 -2.35 37.91
N ASP A 646 -18.91 -2.15 37.01
CA ASP A 646 -18.04 -3.21 36.53
C ASP A 646 -17.17 -3.80 37.65
N ALA A 647 -16.83 -5.08 37.49
CA ALA A 647 -15.92 -5.75 38.40
C ALA A 647 -14.51 -5.15 38.30
N VAL A 648 -14.01 -4.62 39.41
CA VAL A 648 -12.64 -4.07 39.48
C VAL A 648 -11.63 -5.21 39.33
N PRO A 649 -10.74 -5.18 38.31
CA PRO A 649 -9.75 -6.23 38.09
C PRO A 649 -8.62 -6.12 39.12
N THR A 650 -7.75 -7.12 39.16
CA THR A 650 -6.40 -6.98 39.74
C THR A 650 -5.40 -6.52 38.68
N ALA A 651 -4.29 -5.90 39.10
CA ALA A 651 -3.24 -5.48 38.16
C ALA A 651 -2.68 -6.67 37.36
N ALA A 652 -2.58 -7.84 38.01
CA ALA A 652 -2.17 -9.08 37.36
C ALA A 652 -3.14 -9.50 36.24
N GLN A 653 -4.46 -9.43 36.45
CA GLN A 653 -5.46 -9.75 35.41
C GLN A 653 -5.35 -8.81 34.21
N VAL A 654 -5.11 -7.52 34.43
CA VAL A 654 -4.89 -6.53 33.37
C VAL A 654 -3.72 -6.94 32.48
N VAL A 655 -2.55 -7.20 33.06
CA VAL A 655 -1.31 -7.51 32.30
C VAL A 655 -1.19 -8.98 31.85
N THR A 656 -2.25 -9.77 31.99
CA THR A 656 -2.29 -11.18 31.55
C THR A 656 -3.50 -11.41 30.67
N THR A 657 -4.57 -11.96 31.23
CA THR A 657 -5.73 -12.43 30.48
C THR A 657 -6.46 -11.30 29.76
N LEU A 658 -6.62 -10.13 30.38
CA LEU A 658 -7.40 -9.04 29.78
C LEU A 658 -6.66 -8.39 28.60
N SER A 659 -5.36 -8.12 28.74
CA SER A 659 -4.54 -7.61 27.64
C SER A 659 -4.41 -8.62 26.50
N GLN A 660 -4.28 -9.92 26.77
CA GLN A 660 -4.27 -10.94 25.71
C GLN A 660 -5.56 -10.95 24.89
N ALA A 661 -6.72 -10.91 25.56
CA ALA A 661 -8.01 -10.86 24.89
C ALA A 661 -8.16 -9.58 24.05
N ALA A 662 -7.77 -8.43 24.60
CA ALA A 662 -7.87 -7.15 23.90
C ALA A 662 -6.89 -7.05 22.72
N ILE A 663 -5.69 -7.64 22.80
CA ILE A 663 -4.76 -7.72 21.67
C ILE A 663 -5.36 -8.55 20.53
N ALA A 664 -5.98 -9.69 20.86
CA ALA A 664 -6.64 -10.53 19.86
C ALA A 664 -7.78 -9.80 19.14
N GLU A 665 -8.57 -9.01 19.87
CA GLU A 665 -9.64 -8.17 19.31
C GLU A 665 -9.08 -7.08 18.39
N ALA A 666 -8.08 -6.31 18.85
CA ALA A 666 -7.42 -5.29 18.04
C ALA A 666 -6.79 -5.87 16.77
N THR A 667 -6.28 -7.10 16.84
CA THR A 667 -5.73 -7.83 15.68
C THR A 667 -6.83 -8.19 14.68
N ALA A 668 -7.99 -8.66 15.15
CA ALA A 668 -9.12 -8.98 14.29
C ALA A 668 -9.61 -7.74 13.51
N TRP A 669 -9.74 -6.60 14.19
CA TRP A 669 -10.05 -5.32 13.54
C TRP A 669 -9.00 -4.92 12.51
N THR A 670 -7.71 -5.04 12.85
CA THR A 670 -6.60 -4.70 11.94
C THR A 670 -6.67 -5.53 10.65
N LYS A 671 -6.96 -6.83 10.77
CA LYS A 671 -7.11 -7.74 9.64
C LYS A 671 -8.23 -7.33 8.68
N GLU A 672 -9.39 -6.92 9.19
CA GLU A 672 -10.48 -6.43 8.35
C GLU A 672 -10.05 -5.19 7.54
N HIS A 673 -9.31 -4.28 8.16
CA HIS A 673 -8.83 -3.05 7.51
C HIS A 673 -7.72 -3.33 6.50
N ARG A 674 -6.85 -4.32 6.77
CA ARG A 674 -5.82 -4.76 5.81
C ARG A 674 -6.44 -5.21 4.49
N GLN A 675 -7.54 -5.97 4.55
CA GLN A 675 -8.25 -6.40 3.36
C GLN A 675 -8.73 -5.19 2.53
N LEU A 676 -9.36 -4.20 3.17
CA LEU A 676 -9.86 -3.01 2.49
C LEU A 676 -8.72 -2.16 1.87
N ALA A 677 -7.57 -2.07 2.56
CA ALA A 677 -6.40 -1.38 2.06
C ALA A 677 -5.77 -2.10 0.86
N ASP A 678 -5.66 -3.43 0.90
CA ASP A 678 -5.12 -4.25 -0.21
C ASP A 678 -5.93 -4.13 -1.50
N GLU A 679 -7.26 -4.15 -1.39
CA GLU A 679 -8.18 -3.97 -2.54
C GLU A 679 -7.94 -2.66 -3.31
N ARG A 680 -7.31 -1.68 -2.66
CA ARG A 680 -7.09 -0.31 -3.19
C ARG A 680 -5.63 0.04 -3.40
N GLY A 681 -4.71 -0.86 -3.03
CA GLY A 681 -3.27 -0.59 -3.06
C GLY A 681 -2.82 0.49 -2.07
N TRP A 682 -3.55 0.67 -0.97
CA TRP A 682 -3.21 1.63 0.08
C TRP A 682 -2.32 0.97 1.15
N ARG A 683 -1.49 1.77 1.81
CA ARG A 683 -0.84 1.36 3.06
C ARG A 683 -1.89 1.21 4.16
N LEU A 684 -1.62 0.33 5.12
CA LEU A 684 -2.35 0.29 6.38
C LEU A 684 -1.44 0.82 7.48
N VAL A 685 -1.84 1.91 8.11
CA VAL A 685 -1.07 2.52 9.21
C VAL A 685 -1.95 2.66 10.45
N CYS A 686 -1.33 2.77 11.61
CA CYS A 686 -2.01 3.12 12.85
C CYS A 686 -1.64 4.55 13.23
N TYR A 687 -2.62 5.47 13.23
CA TYR A 687 -2.36 6.87 13.61
C TYR A 687 -2.22 7.04 15.13
N GLU A 688 -2.72 6.08 15.89
CA GLU A 688 -2.45 5.92 17.31
C GLU A 688 -2.75 4.48 17.76
N GLY A 689 -2.35 4.16 18.98
CA GLY A 689 -2.64 2.89 19.62
C GLY A 689 -1.76 2.64 20.84
N GLY A 690 -1.85 1.42 21.37
CA GLY A 690 -1.22 1.01 22.62
C GLY A 690 -2.26 0.53 23.64
N GLN A 691 -1.87 0.48 24.91
CA GLN A 691 -2.78 0.06 25.97
C GLN A 691 -3.87 1.12 26.22
N HIS A 692 -5.11 0.71 26.46
CA HIS A 692 -6.24 1.57 26.80
C HIS A 692 -7.09 0.97 27.93
N PHE A 693 -6.48 0.71 29.09
CA PHE A 693 -7.24 0.34 30.28
C PHE A 693 -7.58 1.59 31.08
N VAL A 694 -8.85 1.97 31.10
CA VAL A 694 -9.30 3.24 31.68
C VAL A 694 -10.72 3.13 32.23
N GLY A 695 -11.02 3.90 33.27
CA GLY A 695 -12.41 4.13 33.69
C GLY A 695 -13.07 5.17 32.81
N ILE A 696 -14.35 4.99 32.50
CA ILE A 696 -15.16 5.97 31.76
C ILE A 696 -16.49 6.20 32.47
N ALA A 697 -17.22 7.23 32.02
CA ALA A 697 -18.59 7.53 32.47
C ALA A 697 -18.74 7.64 34.01
N GLY A 698 -17.70 8.08 34.70
CA GLY A 698 -17.65 8.26 36.15
C GLY A 698 -16.78 7.22 36.86
N ALA A 699 -16.49 6.06 36.25
CA ALA A 699 -15.66 5.02 36.85
C ALA A 699 -14.20 5.45 37.03
N GLU A 700 -13.71 6.39 36.23
CA GLU A 700 -12.40 7.01 36.39
C GLU A 700 -12.20 7.63 37.79
N ASN A 701 -13.29 8.07 38.43
CA ASN A 701 -13.25 8.67 39.76
C ASN A 701 -13.11 7.61 40.89
N ASN A 702 -13.11 6.32 40.55
CA ASN A 702 -12.84 5.25 41.50
C ASN A 702 -11.32 5.12 41.73
N ALA A 703 -10.83 5.71 42.82
CA ALA A 703 -9.42 5.70 43.17
C ALA A 703 -8.79 4.30 43.26
N THR A 704 -9.57 3.29 43.68
CA THR A 704 -9.08 1.90 43.75
C THR A 704 -8.84 1.33 42.35
N LEU A 705 -9.81 1.50 41.44
CA LEU A 705 -9.67 1.08 40.05
C LEU A 705 -8.47 1.79 39.41
N THR A 706 -8.44 3.12 39.46
CA THR A 706 -7.37 3.93 38.88
C THR A 706 -5.99 3.54 39.41
N GLY A 707 -5.85 3.31 40.71
CA GLY A 707 -4.60 2.84 41.32
C GLY A 707 -4.16 1.46 40.80
N ILE A 708 -5.09 0.56 40.55
CA ILE A 708 -4.80 -0.76 39.96
C ILE A 708 -4.36 -0.64 38.50
N LEU A 709 -5.01 0.20 37.71
CA LEU A 709 -4.67 0.42 36.30
C LEU A 709 -3.29 1.09 36.16
N HIS A 710 -2.95 2.00 37.07
CA HIS A 710 -1.61 2.57 37.18
C HIS A 710 -0.59 1.49 37.55
N ALA A 711 -0.86 0.67 38.56
CA ALA A 711 0.02 -0.43 38.95
C ALA A 711 0.25 -1.43 37.80
N ALA A 712 -0.78 -1.76 37.04
CA ALA A 712 -0.68 -2.61 35.85
C ALA A 712 0.20 -1.97 34.75
N ASN A 713 0.10 -0.67 34.53
CA ASN A 713 0.92 0.03 33.54
C ASN A 713 2.42 0.05 33.88
N ARG A 714 2.77 -0.01 35.17
CA ARG A 714 4.15 -0.06 35.69
C ARG A 714 4.67 -1.50 35.83
N ASP A 715 3.80 -2.50 35.73
CA ASP A 715 4.20 -3.91 35.83
C ASP A 715 5.14 -4.29 34.67
N ALA A 716 6.23 -4.98 34.97
CA ALA A 716 7.24 -5.37 33.98
C ALA A 716 6.64 -6.20 32.82
N ARG A 717 5.57 -6.97 33.07
CA ARG A 717 4.88 -7.77 32.03
C ARG A 717 4.20 -6.91 30.98
N MET A 718 3.93 -5.63 31.25
CA MET A 718 3.39 -4.70 30.25
C MET A 718 4.33 -4.56 29.03
N GLN A 719 5.65 -4.71 29.23
CA GLN A 719 6.62 -4.74 28.13
C GLN A 719 6.32 -5.90 27.16
N GLU A 720 6.05 -7.09 27.70
CA GLU A 720 5.73 -8.29 26.91
C GLU A 720 4.40 -8.12 26.17
N ARG A 721 3.40 -7.49 26.81
CA ARG A 721 2.09 -7.23 26.18
C ARG A 721 2.24 -6.28 24.98
N TYR A 722 3.03 -5.21 25.11
CA TYR A 722 3.35 -4.33 23.98
C TYR A 722 4.10 -5.07 22.87
N ARG A 723 5.08 -5.92 23.19
CA ARG A 723 5.78 -6.71 22.17
C ARG A 723 4.83 -7.65 21.43
N GLU A 724 3.97 -8.38 22.13
CA GLU A 724 2.96 -9.26 21.53
C GLU A 724 2.01 -8.46 20.63
N TYR A 725 1.58 -7.29 21.07
CA TYR A 725 0.75 -6.39 20.30
C TYR A 725 1.42 -5.93 19.00
N LEU A 726 2.67 -5.48 19.05
CA LEU A 726 3.41 -5.04 17.87
C LEU A 726 3.65 -6.18 16.86
N VAL A 727 3.95 -7.40 17.35
CA VAL A 727 4.06 -8.59 16.51
C VAL A 727 2.73 -8.89 15.81
N ALA A 728 1.62 -8.79 16.53
CA ALA A 728 0.30 -9.06 15.97
C ALA A 728 -0.04 -8.05 14.85
N LEU A 729 0.19 -6.75 15.07
CA LEU A 729 0.00 -5.72 14.04
C LEU A 729 0.89 -5.93 12.81
N GLU A 730 2.19 -6.21 13.02
CA GLU A 730 3.12 -6.47 11.91
C GLU A 730 2.69 -7.70 11.10
N SER A 731 2.16 -8.73 11.77
CA SER A 731 1.68 -9.95 11.11
C SER A 731 0.45 -9.73 10.21
N GLU A 732 -0.36 -8.72 10.52
CA GLU A 732 -1.51 -8.30 9.70
C GLU A 732 -1.11 -7.24 8.64
N GLY A 733 0.18 -6.96 8.47
CA GLY A 733 0.67 -6.10 7.39
C GLY A 733 0.44 -4.60 7.63
N VAL A 734 0.55 -4.16 8.88
CA VAL A 734 0.66 -2.73 9.22
C VAL A 734 2.04 -2.20 8.83
N ASP A 735 2.07 -1.08 8.09
CA ASP A 735 3.27 -0.43 7.58
C ASP A 735 3.94 0.48 8.64
N LEU A 736 3.12 1.20 9.42
CA LEU A 736 3.56 2.14 10.45
C LEU A 736 2.61 2.10 11.64
N PHE A 737 3.15 1.93 12.84
CA PHE A 737 2.40 2.05 14.09
C PHE A 737 2.84 3.29 14.88
N VAL A 738 1.91 4.21 15.13
CA VAL A 738 2.13 5.36 16.00
C VAL A 738 1.62 5.05 17.41
N ASN A 739 2.47 5.15 18.43
CA ASN A 739 2.04 5.05 19.83
C ASN A 739 1.38 6.36 20.28
N PHE A 740 0.28 6.28 21.05
CA PHE A 740 -0.58 7.42 21.36
C PHE A 740 0.05 8.59 22.13
N SER A 741 0.99 8.37 23.05
CA SER A 741 1.62 9.50 23.77
C SER A 741 3.05 9.15 24.19
N HIS A 742 3.99 10.05 23.90
CA HIS A 742 5.40 9.85 24.19
C HIS A 742 5.76 10.11 25.67
N VAL A 743 5.78 11.38 26.10
CA VAL A 743 6.07 11.78 27.49
C VAL A 743 4.83 12.40 28.10
N SER A 744 4.16 11.68 29.00
CA SER A 744 3.01 12.22 29.74
C SER A 744 2.76 11.46 31.03
N GLY A 745 2.48 12.22 32.09
CA GLY A 745 2.13 11.67 33.40
C GLY A 745 0.77 10.98 33.39
N TRP A 746 0.53 10.14 34.39
CA TRP A 746 -0.75 9.44 34.53
C TRP A 746 -1.75 10.25 35.35
N SER A 747 -3.02 10.09 35.01
CA SER A 747 -4.13 10.67 35.75
C SER A 747 -5.27 9.67 35.91
N GLN A 748 -6.36 10.09 36.55
CA GLN A 748 -7.60 9.30 36.55
C GLN A 748 -8.16 9.08 35.15
N TRP A 749 -7.86 9.99 34.22
CA TRP A 749 -8.33 9.93 32.84
C TRP A 749 -7.54 8.96 31.97
N GLY A 750 -6.41 8.42 32.44
CA GLY A 750 -5.63 7.41 31.72
C GLY A 750 -4.13 7.44 31.97
N SER A 751 -3.42 6.49 31.34
CA SER A 751 -1.99 6.20 31.59
C SER A 751 -1.24 5.89 30.29
N TRP A 752 -1.37 6.72 29.26
CA TRP A 752 -0.87 6.39 27.93
C TRP A 752 0.61 6.69 27.67
N GLY A 753 1.20 7.72 28.29
CA GLY A 753 2.61 8.08 28.12
C GLY A 753 3.56 6.91 28.27
N VAL A 754 4.44 6.67 27.30
CA VAL A 754 5.40 5.55 27.34
C VAL A 754 6.50 5.79 28.36
N ILE A 755 6.78 7.06 28.63
CA ILE A 755 7.43 7.55 29.84
C ILE A 755 6.55 8.64 30.49
N GLU A 756 6.59 8.74 31.81
CA GLU A 756 5.80 9.66 32.63
C GLU A 756 6.45 11.03 32.77
N HIS A 757 7.78 11.08 32.70
CA HIS A 757 8.58 12.30 32.72
C HIS A 757 9.88 12.09 31.95
N GLN A 758 10.48 13.16 31.44
CA GLN A 758 11.62 13.09 30.51
C GLN A 758 12.78 12.23 31.00
N GLN A 759 13.08 12.27 32.30
CA GLN A 759 14.17 11.53 32.93
C GLN A 759 13.72 10.26 33.65
N GLN A 760 12.60 9.66 33.26
CA GLN A 760 12.16 8.40 33.86
C GLN A 760 13.20 7.31 33.61
N PRO A 761 13.67 6.60 34.66
CA PRO A 761 14.57 5.48 34.47
C PRO A 761 13.94 4.42 33.55
N ALA A 762 14.70 3.94 32.57
CA ALA A 762 14.20 2.95 31.61
C ALA A 762 13.68 1.67 32.31
N ALA A 763 14.27 1.30 33.45
CA ALA A 763 13.84 0.15 34.26
C ALA A 763 12.38 0.27 34.73
N ASP A 764 11.89 1.50 34.93
CA ASP A 764 10.54 1.79 35.42
C ASP A 764 9.56 2.11 34.28
N ALA A 765 10.02 2.04 33.02
CA ALA A 765 9.25 2.40 31.83
C ALA A 765 9.06 1.19 30.90
N PRO A 766 8.21 0.21 31.25
CA PRO A 766 8.07 -1.04 30.49
C PRO A 766 7.58 -0.81 29.06
N LYS A 767 6.70 0.17 28.83
CA LYS A 767 6.20 0.53 27.50
C LYS A 767 7.31 1.11 26.62
N TRP A 768 8.08 2.05 27.15
CA TRP A 768 9.25 2.61 26.47
C TRP A 768 10.29 1.55 26.10
N ARG A 769 10.56 0.61 27.02
CA ARG A 769 11.46 -0.52 26.73
C ARG A 769 10.94 -1.38 25.59
N ALA A 770 9.65 -1.68 25.54
CA ALA A 770 9.07 -2.46 24.44
C ALA A 770 9.26 -1.77 23.08
N LEU A 771 9.00 -0.46 23.00
CA LEU A 771 9.17 0.32 21.76
C LEU A 771 10.66 0.45 21.37
N SER A 772 11.52 0.71 22.35
CA SER A 772 12.97 0.82 22.12
C SER A 772 13.57 -0.49 21.63
N ASP A 773 13.19 -1.61 22.26
CA ASP A 773 13.65 -2.92 21.85
C ASP A 773 13.13 -3.27 20.43
N TRP A 774 11.87 -2.97 20.13
CA TRP A 774 11.32 -3.17 18.78
C TRP A 774 12.10 -2.38 17.73
N ALA A 775 12.46 -1.12 18.02
CA ALA A 775 13.26 -0.31 17.12
C ALA A 775 14.67 -0.90 16.90
N LEU A 776 15.29 -1.45 17.95
CA LEU A 776 16.56 -2.16 17.84
C LEU A 776 16.42 -3.45 17.00
N ASP A 777 15.36 -4.23 17.24
CA ASP A 777 15.05 -5.44 16.48
C ASP A 777 14.79 -5.08 15.00
N LEU A 778 14.06 -4.01 14.73
CA LEU A 778 13.80 -3.49 13.38
C LEU A 778 15.08 -3.00 12.70
N ALA A 779 15.96 -2.29 13.41
CA ALA A 779 17.26 -1.88 12.88
C ALA A 779 18.12 -3.09 12.52
N ALA A 780 18.20 -4.09 13.40
CA ALA A 780 18.91 -5.34 13.14
C ALA A 780 18.31 -6.10 11.94
N ARG A 781 16.98 -6.14 11.82
CA ARG A 781 16.30 -6.70 10.65
C ARG A 781 16.63 -5.89 9.39
N ARG A 782 16.74 -4.56 9.44
CA ARG A 782 17.02 -3.68 8.27
C ARG A 782 18.43 -3.88 7.72
N ASP A 783 19.37 -4.20 8.60
CA ASP A 783 20.75 -4.50 8.23
C ASP A 783 20.94 -6.01 7.86
N ALA A 784 19.86 -6.76 7.63
CA ALA A 784 19.91 -8.20 7.34
C ALA A 784 20.39 -8.51 5.92
N VAL A 785 21.38 -9.41 5.84
CA VAL A 785 21.93 -10.00 4.62
C VAL A 785 21.21 -11.33 4.37
N SER A 786 20.59 -11.48 3.20
CA SER A 786 20.04 -12.75 2.73
C SER A 786 21.02 -13.44 1.79
N VAL A 787 21.27 -14.74 2.01
CA VAL A 787 22.12 -15.55 1.13
C VAL A 787 21.22 -16.43 0.27
N LEU A 788 21.27 -16.27 -1.04
CA LEU A 788 20.54 -17.14 -1.96
C LEU A 788 21.53 -18.16 -2.55
N PRO A 789 21.35 -19.47 -2.30
CA PRO A 789 22.14 -20.46 -3.01
C PRO A 789 21.73 -20.46 -4.49
N SER A 790 22.71 -20.32 -5.40
CA SER A 790 22.48 -20.65 -6.80
C SER A 790 22.70 -22.16 -7.03
N ALA A 791 22.28 -22.65 -8.20
CA ALA A 791 22.18 -24.07 -8.55
C ALA A 791 23.48 -24.89 -8.28
N PRO A 792 23.39 -26.24 -8.19
CA PRO A 792 24.55 -27.07 -7.88
C PRO A 792 25.65 -26.90 -8.93
N GLY A 793 26.76 -26.25 -8.57
CA GLY A 793 27.96 -26.16 -9.41
C GLY A 793 28.60 -24.78 -9.62
N GLY A 794 28.10 -23.68 -9.04
CA GLY A 794 28.73 -22.37 -9.22
C GLY A 794 28.31 -21.32 -8.20
N THR A 795 29.11 -20.25 -8.11
CA THR A 795 28.97 -18.95 -7.40
C THR A 795 27.72 -18.74 -6.52
N TRP A 796 27.93 -18.38 -5.26
CA TRP A 796 26.85 -17.99 -4.34
C TRP A 796 26.58 -16.50 -4.49
N SER A 797 25.31 -16.09 -4.63
CA SER A 797 24.96 -14.67 -4.67
C SER A 797 24.52 -14.22 -3.27
N LEU A 798 25.32 -13.34 -2.67
CA LEU A 798 25.01 -12.68 -1.41
C LEU A 798 24.16 -11.46 -1.72
N ARG A 799 23.00 -11.35 -1.05
CA ARG A 799 22.01 -10.32 -1.34
C ARG A 799 21.74 -9.49 -0.09
N ALA A 800 22.18 -8.24 -0.07
CA ALA A 800 22.08 -7.36 1.09
C ALA A 800 21.28 -6.09 0.76
N THR A 801 20.36 -5.70 1.64
CA THR A 801 19.73 -4.38 1.59
C THR A 801 20.65 -3.38 2.30
N LEU A 802 21.16 -2.40 1.55
CA LEU A 802 22.16 -1.45 2.05
C LEU A 802 21.52 -0.09 2.32
N ARG A 803 21.86 0.54 3.45
CA ARG A 803 21.32 1.87 3.78
C ARG A 803 21.80 2.89 2.76
N PRO A 804 20.89 3.70 2.17
CA PRO A 804 21.26 4.82 1.32
C PRO A 804 22.33 5.71 1.98
N GLY A 805 23.34 6.11 1.22
CA GLY A 805 24.35 7.07 1.66
C GLY A 805 25.50 6.49 2.50
N ARG A 806 25.38 5.25 3.01
CA ARG A 806 26.48 4.57 3.73
C ARG A 806 27.41 3.80 2.81
N ARG A 807 28.65 3.59 3.26
CA ARG A 807 29.63 2.74 2.57
C ARG A 807 29.89 1.45 3.34
N TYR A 808 30.04 0.36 2.61
CA TYR A 808 30.24 -0.96 3.16
C TYR A 808 31.42 -1.69 2.52
N ALA A 809 31.99 -2.63 3.27
CA ALA A 809 32.96 -3.61 2.79
C ALA A 809 32.44 -5.03 3.04
N VAL A 810 32.68 -5.94 2.10
CA VAL A 810 32.38 -7.37 2.30
C VAL A 810 33.63 -8.06 2.82
N GLU A 811 33.48 -8.76 3.93
CA GLU A 811 34.57 -9.50 4.56
C GLU A 811 34.23 -10.98 4.65
N SER A 812 35.25 -11.83 4.53
CA SER A 812 35.13 -13.27 4.64
C SER A 812 36.12 -13.80 5.68
N SER A 813 35.76 -14.93 6.27
CA SER A 813 36.64 -15.62 7.20
C SER A 813 36.36 -17.12 7.30
N THR A 814 37.39 -17.90 7.63
CA THR A 814 37.28 -19.28 8.11
C THR A 814 37.31 -19.40 9.64
N ASP A 815 37.57 -18.29 10.35
CA ASP A 815 37.67 -18.15 11.81
C ASP A 815 37.10 -16.78 12.26
N LEU A 816 36.06 -16.79 13.09
CA LEU A 816 35.39 -15.56 13.56
C LEU A 816 36.31 -14.56 14.27
N ALA A 817 37.52 -14.96 14.69
CA ALA A 817 38.52 -14.08 15.27
C ALA A 817 39.34 -13.26 14.26
N ALA A 818 39.35 -13.63 12.96
CA ALA A 818 40.20 -12.98 11.96
C ALA A 818 39.43 -12.77 10.65
N TRP A 819 39.30 -11.52 10.18
CA TRP A 819 38.50 -11.18 9.00
C TRP A 819 39.36 -10.58 7.90
N SER A 820 39.08 -10.93 6.65
CA SER A 820 39.75 -10.37 5.47
C SER A 820 38.71 -9.75 4.53
N THR A 821 38.93 -8.50 4.14
CA THR A 821 38.13 -7.82 3.12
C THR A 821 38.38 -8.45 1.75
N LEU A 822 37.32 -8.65 0.98
CA LEU A 822 37.41 -9.19 -0.37
C LEU A 822 37.83 -8.10 -1.35
N ALA A 823 38.79 -8.45 -2.21
CA ALA A 823 39.28 -7.55 -3.26
C ALA A 823 38.15 -7.12 -4.21
N GLY A 824 38.01 -5.82 -4.44
CA GLY A 824 36.99 -5.22 -5.30
C GLY A 824 35.65 -4.94 -4.61
N LEU A 825 35.50 -5.29 -3.33
CA LEU A 825 34.27 -5.13 -2.54
C LEU A 825 34.49 -4.29 -1.29
N GLU A 826 35.46 -3.37 -1.34
CA GLU A 826 35.88 -2.55 -0.21
C GLU A 826 35.04 -1.29 -0.04
N ASN A 827 34.25 -0.88 -1.05
CA ASN A 827 33.52 0.40 -1.05
C ASN A 827 32.17 0.31 -1.77
N ILE A 828 31.31 -0.59 -1.29
CA ILE A 828 29.94 -0.70 -1.80
C ILE A 828 29.12 0.46 -1.24
N ARG A 829 28.60 1.31 -2.13
CA ARG A 829 27.72 2.41 -1.74
C ARG A 829 26.30 1.88 -1.60
N GLY A 830 25.69 2.08 -0.44
CA GLY A 830 24.27 1.83 -0.28
C GLY A 830 23.47 2.93 -1.00
N ASP A 831 22.55 2.50 -1.85
CA ASP A 831 21.62 3.33 -2.62
C ASP A 831 20.16 2.97 -2.31
N GLY A 832 19.93 2.15 -1.28
CA GLY A 832 18.61 1.60 -0.94
C GLY A 832 18.20 0.42 -1.82
N VAL A 833 19.01 0.05 -2.82
CA VAL A 833 18.80 -1.12 -3.66
C VAL A 833 19.47 -2.33 -3.01
N THR A 834 18.89 -3.49 -3.30
CA THR A 834 19.47 -4.76 -2.94
C THR A 834 20.75 -4.98 -3.76
N ALA A 835 21.92 -4.99 -3.09
CA ALA A 835 23.18 -5.32 -3.73
C ALA A 835 23.29 -6.85 -3.87
N GLU A 836 23.45 -7.33 -5.10
CA GLU A 836 23.71 -8.73 -5.42
C GLU A 836 25.20 -8.91 -5.69
N LEU A 837 25.82 -9.81 -4.95
CA LEU A 837 27.26 -9.95 -4.91
C LEU A 837 27.64 -11.40 -5.15
N ASP A 838 28.32 -11.64 -6.25
CA ASP A 838 28.77 -12.97 -6.64
C ASP A 838 30.02 -13.39 -5.86
N VAL A 839 29.86 -14.45 -5.08
CA VAL A 839 30.89 -14.97 -4.18
C VAL A 839 31.33 -16.36 -4.67
N PRO A 840 32.60 -16.52 -5.07
CA PRO A 840 33.12 -17.82 -5.48
C PRO A 840 33.22 -18.75 -4.26
N VAL A 841 32.59 -19.93 -4.34
CA VAL A 841 32.67 -20.95 -3.29
C VAL A 841 33.58 -22.08 -3.76
N ALA A 842 34.77 -22.15 -3.16
CA ALA A 842 35.64 -23.31 -3.27
C ALA A 842 35.03 -24.47 -2.46
N SER A 843 35.09 -25.68 -3.02
CA SER A 843 34.20 -26.80 -2.69
C SER A 843 34.33 -27.44 -1.30
N GLU A 844 35.18 -26.98 -0.38
CA GLU A 844 35.54 -27.80 0.80
C GLU A 844 35.71 -27.10 2.16
N GLN A 845 35.37 -25.81 2.36
CA GLN A 845 35.47 -25.18 3.69
C GLN A 845 34.26 -24.35 4.13
N ARG A 846 33.86 -24.49 5.41
CA ARG A 846 32.93 -23.56 6.07
C ARG A 846 33.56 -22.18 6.11
N ARG A 847 32.85 -21.19 5.55
CA ARG A 847 33.29 -19.80 5.49
C ARG A 847 32.18 -18.88 5.99
N PHE A 848 32.54 -17.93 6.85
CA PHE A 848 31.68 -16.86 7.35
C PHE A 848 31.84 -15.63 6.46
N TRP A 849 30.77 -14.87 6.33
CA TRP A 849 30.73 -13.62 5.57
C TRP A 849 30.06 -12.57 6.43
N ARG A 850 30.53 -11.31 6.33
CA ARG A 850 29.85 -10.17 6.96
C ARG A 850 29.96 -8.94 6.06
N LEU A 851 29.02 -8.03 6.28
CA LEU A 851 29.05 -6.70 5.70
C LEU A 851 29.49 -5.72 6.79
N ARG A 852 30.59 -5.00 6.59
CA ARG A 852 31.10 -4.01 7.55
C ARG A 852 30.82 -2.61 7.05
N SER A 853 30.06 -1.82 7.82
CA SER A 853 29.92 -0.37 7.57
C SER A 853 31.27 0.31 7.81
N HIS A 854 31.65 1.25 6.93
CA HIS A 854 32.76 2.18 7.19
C HIS A 854 32.35 3.35 8.06
N ASP A 855 31.05 3.64 8.10
CA ASP A 855 30.44 4.79 8.77
C ASP A 855 29.75 4.40 10.08
#